data_AF-A0A420E0Y1-F1
#
_entry.id   AF-A0A420E0Y1-F1
#
_cell.length_a   1.000
_cell.length_b   1.000
_cell.length_c   1.000
_cell.angle_alpha   90.00
_cell.angle_beta   90.00
_cell.angle_gamma   90.00
#
_symmetry.space_group_name_H-M   'P 1'
#
loop_
_entity.id
_entity.type
_entity.pdbx_description
1 polymer ?
#
loop_
_entity_poly.entity_id
_entity_poly.type
_entity_poly.pdbx_seq_one_letter_code
_entity_poly.pdbx_strand_id
1 'polypeptide(L)'
;MKKLLPFFLLITSLSIFAQIPSYYNDVNLSLSGTALKNELATKIINTHTTNLSYTPGVWDALKQTDLDPNDPSKVLLIYGYSDTDGNYVTDRTRDKNANGGTAGTQWNREHVYAKSLGNPNLGTSGPGADAHHLRSADISFNSQRSSKKFADGSGNAGDVASGWYPGDEWKGDVARMMMYMYLRYGSQCLPTGVGTGSTMASDANMLTLFIQWNVDDPVSDFEKQRNPILENLQGNRNPFIDNPAFATEIWGGPQAEDLFGGGSGSDTQAPTAPSNLAASNITETSVSLAWSASTDNTGVTGYDIYQGATKIATVTNTTYNVTGLTAATNYTFSIKAKDAAGNESTASNTVSITTNSTSGGGNGTTTDLLISEYIEGSSNNKAIEIANFTGSSVNLSGYSLKKAANGGGWTNTLILSGQLTTGNVYVIANSSASSTVLNKADKTDTSVLSFNGNDAIGLFKGSTLIDLIGNPNSSSTFAQDVTLQRKSSVTSPNSTYTTSEWNTLAKDTFSGLGNHNIDGGTSTPDTTAPTAPTNVAASNITQTSVYLTWTAATDNIEVTGYDVYQGSTKIASVTTTNFSVSGLTAAANYSFSVKAKDAANNISSSSNTVNVTTLANTISYCSTKGNNVNYEWIDNIVIGGISNATSANGGYGDFTSLTANLPYGNNTIIVSAGFSSSSYTEYWKVWIDFNKNGTFESSEEIVSGSSSSSGNLSYTFSVPTSALSGTTRMRVSMKWNAAPSACETFSYGEVEDYTVNIGASAKGLGDNNITIDGKLENEASIFNASVSPNPTAKTIKIHLGDNRNASFKISTLTGQTVLNGKVTHHTIDLSNLKNGVYILEVNDSQKSFTKKIIKK
;
A
#
# COMPACT_ATOMS: atom_id res chain seq x y z
N MET A 1 -59.19 9.56 -11.78
CA MET A 1 -58.66 9.24 -10.44
C MET A 1 -57.15 9.36 -10.47
N LYS A 2 -56.60 10.09 -9.50
CA LYS A 2 -55.20 10.54 -9.40
C LYS A 2 -54.24 9.34 -9.40
N LYS A 3 -53.24 9.33 -10.28
CA LYS A 3 -52.10 8.39 -10.25
C LYS A 3 -51.05 8.94 -9.29
N LEU A 4 -50.77 8.21 -8.21
CA LEU A 4 -49.62 8.41 -7.33
C LEU A 4 -48.45 7.58 -7.88
N LEU A 5 -47.35 8.23 -8.25
CA LEU A 5 -46.06 7.62 -8.57
C LEU A 5 -45.18 7.70 -7.30
N PRO A 6 -44.50 6.63 -6.86
CA PRO A 6 -43.46 6.76 -5.86
C PRO A 6 -42.16 7.22 -6.54
N PHE A 7 -41.63 8.35 -6.07
CA PHE A 7 -40.36 8.92 -6.50
C PHE A 7 -39.24 8.24 -5.70
N PHE A 8 -38.42 7.40 -6.33
CA PHE A 8 -37.17 6.92 -5.75
C PHE A 8 -36.06 7.88 -6.21
N LEU A 9 -35.58 8.69 -5.27
CA LEU A 9 -34.56 9.71 -5.51
C LEU A 9 -33.19 9.03 -5.45
N LEU A 10 -32.62 8.70 -6.62
CA LEU A 10 -31.25 8.22 -6.77
C LEU A 10 -30.32 9.44 -6.71
N ILE A 11 -29.72 9.70 -5.56
CA ILE A 11 -28.66 10.72 -5.43
C ILE A 11 -27.40 10.15 -6.09
N THR A 12 -27.17 10.54 -7.34
CA THR A 12 -25.86 10.41 -7.98
C THR A 12 -25.03 11.63 -7.56
N SER A 13 -24.01 11.43 -6.74
CA SER A 13 -23.02 12.47 -6.44
C SER A 13 -22.13 12.64 -7.68
N LEU A 14 -22.56 13.50 -8.60
CA LEU A 14 -21.68 14.05 -9.62
C LEU A 14 -20.70 14.99 -8.93
N SER A 15 -19.44 14.57 -8.78
CA SER A 15 -18.35 15.47 -8.42
C SER A 15 -18.08 16.38 -9.62
N ILE A 16 -18.71 17.55 -9.63
CA ILE A 16 -18.45 18.60 -10.61
C ILE A 16 -17.18 19.30 -10.15
N PHE A 17 -16.04 19.08 -10.81
CA PHE A 17 -14.85 19.88 -10.56
C PHE A 17 -15.16 21.35 -10.86
N ALA A 18 -14.78 22.25 -9.96
CA ALA A 18 -14.92 23.68 -10.20
C ALA A 18 -13.89 24.11 -11.26
N GLN A 19 -14.31 24.93 -12.22
CA GLN A 19 -13.37 25.53 -13.17
C GLN A 19 -12.37 26.40 -12.39
N ILE A 20 -11.07 26.26 -12.67
CA ILE A 20 -10.02 27.14 -12.12
C ILE A 20 -10.46 28.59 -12.31
N PRO A 21 -10.60 29.39 -11.23
CA PRO A 21 -10.98 30.78 -11.34
C PRO A 21 -10.04 31.51 -12.28
N SER A 22 -10.59 32.34 -13.17
CA SER A 22 -9.79 33.14 -14.12
C SER A 22 -8.73 34.01 -13.44
N TYR A 23 -8.91 34.27 -12.14
CA TYR A 23 -7.92 34.87 -11.27
C TYR A 23 -6.53 34.22 -11.41
N TYR A 24 -6.42 32.90 -11.59
CA TYR A 24 -5.14 32.17 -11.66
C TYR A 24 -4.58 31.97 -13.08
N ASN A 25 -5.17 32.57 -14.12
CA ASN A 25 -4.76 32.34 -15.52
C ASN A 25 -3.31 32.75 -15.83
N ASP A 26 -2.73 33.64 -15.02
CA ASP A 26 -1.36 34.15 -15.13
C ASP A 26 -0.39 33.48 -14.13
N VAL A 27 -0.87 32.52 -13.34
CA VAL A 27 -0.05 31.77 -12.38
C VAL A 27 0.36 30.46 -13.02
N ASN A 28 1.66 30.13 -12.97
CA ASN A 28 2.10 28.80 -13.38
C ASN A 28 1.80 27.77 -12.27
N LEU A 29 0.60 27.20 -12.33
CA LEU A 29 0.14 26.14 -11.41
C LEU A 29 0.80 24.78 -11.66
N SER A 30 1.75 24.69 -12.61
CA SER A 30 2.54 23.48 -12.83
C SER A 30 3.80 23.39 -11.95
N LEU A 31 4.04 24.38 -11.10
CA LEU A 31 5.20 24.44 -10.21
C LEU A 31 4.88 23.78 -8.88
N SER A 32 5.92 23.47 -8.09
CA SER A 32 5.79 22.97 -6.73
C SER A 32 6.85 23.57 -5.81
N GLY A 33 6.74 23.29 -4.51
CA GLY A 33 7.69 23.76 -3.50
C GLY A 33 7.77 25.28 -3.41
N THR A 34 8.98 25.78 -3.18
CA THR A 34 9.27 27.23 -3.11
C THR A 34 8.93 27.97 -4.41
N ALA A 35 8.95 27.31 -5.58
CA ALA A 35 8.65 27.95 -6.85
C ALA A 35 7.16 28.33 -6.94
N LEU A 36 6.26 27.40 -6.63
CA LEU A 36 4.82 27.68 -6.55
C LEU A 36 4.49 28.69 -5.45
N LYS A 37 5.15 28.58 -4.29
CA LYS A 37 5.01 29.55 -3.19
C LYS A 37 5.29 30.98 -3.68
N ASN A 38 6.37 31.17 -4.44
CA ASN A 38 6.75 32.49 -4.94
C ASN A 38 5.79 33.01 -6.01
N GLU A 39 5.29 32.16 -6.90
CA GLU A 39 4.27 32.54 -7.90
C GLU A 39 2.97 32.99 -7.23
N LEU A 40 2.43 32.20 -6.29
CA LEU A 40 1.21 32.54 -5.58
C LEU A 40 1.38 33.78 -4.69
N ALA A 41 2.53 33.94 -4.03
CA ALA A 41 2.86 35.16 -3.27
C ALA A 41 2.87 36.39 -4.18
N THR A 42 3.57 36.29 -5.33
CA THR A 42 3.63 37.38 -6.32
C THR A 42 2.23 37.75 -6.80
N LYS A 43 1.40 36.75 -7.12
CA LYS A 43 0.02 36.94 -7.54
C LYS A 43 -0.77 37.74 -6.52
N ILE A 44 -0.85 37.27 -5.27
CA ILE A 44 -1.70 37.90 -4.24
C ILE A 44 -1.17 39.26 -3.78
N ILE A 45 0.14 39.51 -3.88
CA ILE A 45 0.74 40.81 -3.58
C ILE A 45 0.37 41.82 -4.67
N ASN A 46 0.50 41.43 -5.95
CA ASN A 46 0.27 42.34 -7.08
C ASN A 46 -1.21 42.66 -7.29
N THR A 47 -2.12 41.72 -7.03
CA THR A 47 -3.56 41.93 -7.21
C THR A 47 -4.21 42.63 -6.02
N HIS A 48 -3.56 42.65 -4.85
CA HIS A 48 -4.07 43.41 -3.70
C HIS A 48 -3.87 44.91 -3.96
N THR A 49 -4.93 45.54 -4.45
CA THR A 49 -4.94 46.93 -4.92
C THR A 49 -5.66 47.88 -3.98
N THR A 50 -6.48 47.35 -3.06
CA THR A 50 -7.29 48.16 -2.14
C THR A 50 -6.99 47.79 -0.69
N ASN A 51 -6.41 48.74 0.04
CA ASN A 51 -6.24 48.64 1.49
C ASN A 51 -7.52 49.13 2.19
N LEU A 52 -8.19 48.24 2.90
CA LEU A 52 -9.34 48.62 3.72
C LEU A 52 -8.89 49.50 4.90
N SER A 53 -9.66 50.56 5.17
CA SER A 53 -9.53 51.27 6.45
C SER A 53 -9.95 50.33 7.58
N TYR A 54 -9.23 50.35 8.71
CA TYR A 54 -9.63 49.54 9.87
C TYR A 54 -11.06 49.84 10.31
N THR A 55 -11.47 51.11 10.29
CA THR A 55 -12.88 51.52 10.49
C THR A 55 -13.22 52.60 9.47
N PRO A 56 -14.37 52.53 8.77
CA PRO A 56 -15.39 51.47 8.83
C PRO A 56 -15.07 50.23 7.98
N GLY A 57 -14.12 50.31 7.04
CA GLY A 57 -13.91 49.32 5.96
C GLY A 57 -13.92 47.85 6.39
N VAL A 58 -13.15 47.46 7.42
CA VAL A 58 -13.15 46.06 7.86
C VAL A 58 -14.49 45.63 8.47
N TRP A 59 -15.21 46.51 9.17
CA TRP A 59 -16.56 46.18 9.64
C TRP A 59 -17.50 45.90 8.47
N ASP A 60 -17.45 46.75 7.45
CA ASP A 60 -18.32 46.62 6.28
C ASP A 60 -17.96 45.37 5.46
N ALA A 61 -16.69 44.98 5.43
CA ALA A 61 -16.24 43.73 4.83
C ALA A 61 -16.79 42.51 5.58
N LEU A 62 -16.62 42.44 6.91
CA LEU A 62 -17.07 41.27 7.69
C LEU A 62 -18.58 41.08 7.69
N LYS A 63 -19.36 42.18 7.57
CA LYS A 63 -20.82 42.11 7.37
C LYS A 63 -21.25 41.44 6.07
N GLN A 64 -20.33 41.30 5.12
CA GLN A 64 -20.55 40.63 3.83
C GLN A 64 -19.90 39.26 3.80
N THR A 65 -18.65 39.14 4.28
CA THR A 65 -17.88 37.90 4.20
C THR A 65 -18.36 36.88 5.23
N ASP A 66 -18.71 37.31 6.43
CA ASP A 66 -18.93 36.39 7.55
C ASP A 66 -20.42 36.08 7.75
N LEU A 67 -21.27 36.29 6.74
CA LEU A 67 -22.69 35.94 6.81
C LEU A 67 -22.91 34.45 7.05
N ASP A 68 -23.90 34.11 7.88
CA ASP A 68 -24.35 32.71 8.00
C ASP A 68 -24.98 32.27 6.66
N PRO A 69 -24.48 31.19 6.03
CA PRO A 69 -25.06 30.68 4.78
C PRO A 69 -26.54 30.34 4.87
N ASN A 70 -27.04 30.02 6.07
CA ASN A 70 -28.45 29.68 6.33
C ASN A 70 -29.30 30.88 6.78
N ASP A 71 -28.67 31.94 7.29
CA ASP A 71 -29.34 33.17 7.74
C ASP A 71 -28.49 34.43 7.45
N PRO A 72 -28.61 35.02 6.24
CA PRO A 72 -27.87 36.23 5.85
C PRO A 72 -28.18 37.50 6.65
N SER A 73 -29.08 37.44 7.64
CA SER A 73 -29.25 38.52 8.63
C SER A 73 -28.19 38.48 9.74
N LYS A 74 -27.53 37.34 9.91
CA LYS A 74 -26.51 37.10 10.93
C LYS A 74 -25.12 36.88 10.33
N VAL A 75 -24.12 37.02 11.18
CA VAL A 75 -22.75 36.57 10.92
C VAL A 75 -22.42 35.36 11.78
N LEU A 76 -21.55 34.49 11.27
CA LEU A 76 -20.93 33.43 12.07
C LEU A 76 -19.81 34.02 12.95
N LEU A 77 -19.76 33.57 14.20
CA LEU A 77 -18.72 33.96 15.14
C LEU A 77 -17.64 32.89 15.17
N ILE A 78 -16.42 33.22 14.72
CA ILE A 78 -15.30 32.27 14.80
C ILE A 78 -15.09 31.81 16.25
N TYR A 79 -14.79 30.52 16.42
CA TYR A 79 -14.75 29.77 17.69
C TYR A 79 -16.11 29.38 18.27
N GLY A 80 -17.20 30.04 17.88
CA GLY A 80 -18.56 29.74 18.35
C GLY A 80 -19.09 28.40 17.83
N TYR A 81 -19.90 27.72 18.62
CA TYR A 81 -20.39 26.37 18.31
C TYR A 81 -21.81 26.06 18.79
N SER A 82 -22.47 26.93 19.57
CA SER A 82 -23.83 26.68 20.07
C SER A 82 -24.61 27.96 20.31
N ASP A 83 -25.77 28.11 19.65
CA ASP A 83 -26.73 29.19 19.92
C ASP A 83 -27.81 28.80 20.95
N THR A 84 -27.76 27.57 21.49
CA THR A 84 -28.87 26.98 22.26
C THR A 84 -28.51 26.55 23.69
N ASP A 85 -27.24 26.70 24.09
CA ASP A 85 -26.77 26.33 25.43
C ASP A 85 -27.02 27.43 26.49
N GLY A 86 -27.51 28.60 26.06
CA GLY A 86 -27.74 29.76 26.94
C GLY A 86 -26.46 30.49 27.35
N ASN A 87 -25.31 30.12 26.80
CA ASN A 87 -24.03 30.77 27.04
C ASN A 87 -23.62 31.63 25.83
N TYR A 88 -23.83 32.94 25.95
CA TYR A 88 -23.55 33.88 24.85
C TYR A 88 -22.09 33.89 24.38
N VAL A 89 -21.15 33.38 25.19
CA VAL A 89 -19.72 33.32 24.82
C VAL A 89 -19.50 32.30 23.71
N THR A 90 -20.28 31.22 23.70
CA THR A 90 -20.16 30.10 22.77
C THR A 90 -21.17 30.17 21.63
N ASP A 91 -21.96 31.24 21.59
CA ASP A 91 -22.86 31.60 20.48
C ASP A 91 -22.14 31.44 19.15
N ARG A 92 -22.82 30.77 18.25
CA ARG A 92 -22.38 30.52 16.89
C ARG A 92 -22.71 31.69 15.96
N THR A 93 -23.79 32.41 16.22
CA THR A 93 -24.29 33.47 15.34
C THR A 93 -24.66 34.75 16.08
N ARG A 94 -24.59 35.89 15.37
CA ARG A 94 -25.07 37.19 15.89
C ARG A 94 -25.60 38.07 14.76
N ASP A 95 -26.55 38.96 15.03
CA ASP A 95 -27.04 39.91 14.02
C ASP A 95 -25.87 40.68 13.38
N LYS A 96 -25.85 40.77 12.05
CA LYS A 96 -24.72 41.37 11.32
C LYS A 96 -24.51 42.85 11.64
N ASN A 97 -25.54 43.55 12.09
CA ASN A 97 -25.46 44.95 12.50
C ASN A 97 -25.20 45.13 14.01
N ALA A 98 -25.23 44.05 14.78
CA ALA A 98 -24.85 44.06 16.19
C ALA A 98 -23.32 43.99 16.35
N ASN A 99 -22.58 44.88 15.69
CA ASN A 99 -21.12 44.95 15.77
C ASN A 99 -20.69 46.10 16.70
N GLY A 100 -19.68 45.90 17.55
CA GLY A 100 -19.29 46.94 18.51
C GLY A 100 -18.38 46.45 19.64
N GLY A 101 -18.75 46.83 20.87
CA GLY A 101 -17.94 46.63 22.08
C GLY A 101 -18.70 46.10 23.30
N THR A 102 -19.98 45.73 23.14
CA THR A 102 -20.83 45.22 24.24
C THR A 102 -20.89 43.69 24.21
N ALA A 103 -20.27 43.02 25.19
CA ALA A 103 -20.26 41.55 25.28
C ALA A 103 -21.67 40.94 25.35
N GLY A 104 -21.83 39.74 24.79
CA GLY A 104 -23.08 38.97 24.76
C GLY A 104 -24.21 39.52 23.89
N THR A 105 -24.08 40.73 23.37
CA THR A 105 -25.05 41.31 22.43
C THR A 105 -24.40 41.73 21.12
N GLN A 106 -23.10 42.02 21.12
CA GLN A 106 -22.37 42.45 19.93
C GLN A 106 -21.18 41.54 19.63
N TRP A 107 -20.80 41.48 18.36
CA TRP A 107 -19.57 40.85 17.90
C TRP A 107 -18.46 41.89 17.65
N ASN A 108 -17.21 41.46 17.72
CA ASN A 108 -16.04 42.27 17.36
C ASN A 108 -15.17 41.60 16.30
N ARG A 109 -14.11 42.30 15.90
CA ARG A 109 -13.11 41.80 14.96
C ARG A 109 -12.06 41.01 15.70
N GLU A 110 -12.01 39.72 15.45
CA GLU A 110 -10.89 38.87 15.81
C GLU A 110 -9.76 39.03 14.78
N HIS A 111 -8.55 39.22 15.27
CA HIS A 111 -7.33 39.11 14.48
C HIS A 111 -6.81 37.69 14.67
N VAL A 112 -7.23 36.78 13.77
CA VAL A 112 -6.87 35.36 13.91
C VAL A 112 -5.35 35.20 13.91
N TYR A 113 -4.64 35.97 13.07
CA TYR A 113 -3.22 36.24 13.34
C TYR A 113 -3.12 37.40 14.33
N ALA A 114 -2.86 37.10 15.61
CA ALA A 114 -2.87 38.10 16.67
C ALA A 114 -1.85 39.22 16.38
N LYS A 115 -2.28 40.49 16.46
CA LYS A 115 -1.45 41.65 16.10
C LYS A 115 -0.10 41.68 16.81
N SER A 116 -0.11 41.30 18.09
CA SER A 116 1.05 41.25 18.99
C SER A 116 2.09 40.19 18.63
N LEU A 117 1.70 39.16 17.88
CA LEU A 117 2.59 38.08 17.44
C LEU A 117 3.26 38.38 16.09
N GLY A 118 2.79 39.41 15.37
CA GLY A 118 3.44 39.89 14.17
C GLY A 118 4.74 40.62 14.49
N ASN A 119 5.76 40.48 13.63
CA ASN A 119 7.05 41.13 13.81
C ASN A 119 7.50 41.90 12.55
N PRO A 120 7.28 43.23 12.46
CA PRO A 120 6.71 44.10 13.48
C PRO A 120 5.20 43.88 13.71
N ASN A 121 4.67 44.42 14.81
CA ASN A 121 3.26 44.34 15.17
C ASN A 121 2.35 44.74 13.98
N LEU A 122 1.26 44.02 13.76
CA LEU A 122 0.42 44.20 12.57
C LEU A 122 -0.33 45.54 12.52
N GLY A 123 -0.53 46.21 13.67
CA GLY A 123 -1.18 47.52 13.73
C GLY A 123 -2.65 47.51 13.30
N THR A 124 -3.09 48.60 12.64
CA THR A 124 -4.47 48.79 12.12
C THR A 124 -4.48 49.18 10.65
N SER A 125 -3.41 48.85 9.92
CA SER A 125 -3.27 49.10 8.49
C SER A 125 -2.44 47.98 7.88
N GLY A 126 -2.50 47.80 6.56
CA GLY A 126 -1.81 46.68 5.90
C GLY A 126 -2.25 45.34 6.51
N PRO A 127 -1.33 44.52 7.07
CA PRO A 127 -1.70 43.23 7.65
C PRO A 127 -2.70 43.34 8.80
N GLY A 128 -2.71 44.45 9.54
CA GLY A 128 -3.67 44.68 10.63
C GLY A 128 -5.09 45.00 10.16
N ALA A 129 -5.29 45.27 8.87
CA ALA A 129 -6.59 45.58 8.26
C ALA A 129 -6.93 44.65 7.08
N ASP A 130 -6.21 43.54 6.91
CA ASP A 130 -6.43 42.57 5.84
C ASP A 130 -7.52 41.57 6.21
N ALA A 131 -8.72 41.74 5.64
CA ALA A 131 -9.91 40.99 6.01
C ALA A 131 -9.84 39.48 5.68
N HIS A 132 -8.80 39.01 4.97
CA HIS A 132 -8.55 37.58 4.78
C HIS A 132 -8.30 36.84 6.10
N HIS A 133 -7.73 37.49 7.13
CA HIS A 133 -7.51 36.88 8.46
C HIS A 133 -8.33 37.49 9.60
N LEU A 134 -9.08 38.56 9.33
CA LEU A 134 -10.02 39.10 10.31
C LEU A 134 -11.36 38.37 10.22
N ARG A 135 -11.98 38.13 11.38
CA ARG A 135 -13.24 37.40 11.51
C ARG A 135 -14.16 38.05 12.53
N SER A 136 -15.49 37.90 12.39
CA SER A 136 -16.42 38.22 13.48
C SER A 136 -16.26 37.20 14.61
N ALA A 137 -16.21 37.66 15.85
CA ALA A 137 -16.14 36.83 17.04
C ALA A 137 -17.00 37.41 18.17
N ASP A 138 -17.46 36.57 19.10
CA ASP A 138 -18.00 37.10 20.36
C ASP A 138 -16.87 37.83 21.12
N ILE A 139 -17.21 38.97 21.71
CA ILE A 139 -16.23 39.83 22.38
C ILE A 139 -15.57 39.11 23.55
N SER A 140 -16.33 38.33 24.33
CA SER A 140 -15.80 37.60 25.47
C SER A 140 -14.94 36.43 25.01
N PHE A 141 -15.35 35.69 23.97
CA PHE A 141 -14.56 34.55 23.50
C PHE A 141 -13.25 35.00 22.84
N ASN A 142 -13.31 36.08 22.05
CA ASN A 142 -12.12 36.74 21.52
C ASN A 142 -11.17 37.19 22.65
N SER A 143 -11.70 37.80 23.71
CA SER A 143 -10.89 38.18 24.88
C SER A 143 -10.27 36.97 25.58
N GLN A 144 -10.93 35.81 25.61
CA GLN A 144 -10.37 34.57 26.16
C GLN A 144 -9.25 34.01 25.29
N ARG A 145 -9.41 34.02 23.96
CA ARG A 145 -8.36 33.63 23.01
C ARG A 145 -7.13 34.53 23.17
N SER A 146 -7.32 35.84 23.33
CA SER A 146 -6.24 36.81 23.54
C SER A 146 -5.18 36.75 22.43
N SER A 147 -3.90 36.63 22.77
CA SER A 147 -2.79 36.38 21.84
C SER A 147 -2.17 35.00 22.04
N LYS A 148 -2.95 34.03 22.52
CA LYS A 148 -2.49 32.65 22.69
C LYS A 148 -2.17 32.04 21.33
N LYS A 149 -1.09 31.28 21.26
CA LYS A 149 -0.74 30.53 20.05
C LYS A 149 -1.73 29.39 19.84
N PHE A 150 -2.00 29.05 18.59
CA PHE A 150 -2.78 27.88 18.25
C PHE A 150 -2.01 26.60 18.57
N ALA A 151 -2.71 25.64 19.17
CA ALA A 151 -2.16 24.36 19.57
C ALA A 151 -3.12 23.23 19.23
N ASP A 152 -2.58 22.02 19.11
CA ASP A 152 -3.34 20.81 18.80
C ASP A 152 -4.39 20.49 19.88
N GLY A 153 -5.51 19.89 19.46
CA GLY A 153 -6.67 19.62 20.30
C GLY A 153 -7.83 19.00 19.50
N SER A 154 -8.95 18.77 20.17
CA SER A 154 -10.18 18.22 19.56
C SER A 154 -11.44 18.75 20.26
N GLY A 155 -12.57 18.68 19.58
CA GLY A 155 -13.87 19.14 20.08
C GLY A 155 -14.11 20.63 19.87
N ASN A 156 -14.69 21.28 20.87
CA ASN A 156 -15.06 22.70 20.82
C ASN A 156 -13.85 23.62 21.10
N ALA A 157 -13.96 24.87 20.66
CA ALA A 157 -12.90 25.86 20.86
C ALA A 157 -12.61 26.14 22.35
N GLY A 158 -11.35 26.34 22.71
CA GLY A 158 -10.97 26.68 24.08
C GLY A 158 -9.48 26.56 24.39
N ASP A 159 -9.17 26.74 25.67
CA ASP A 159 -7.81 26.60 26.21
C ASP A 159 -7.37 25.12 26.25
N VAL A 160 -6.14 24.87 25.77
CA VAL A 160 -5.45 23.58 25.84
C VAL A 160 -4.06 23.78 26.45
N ALA A 161 -3.39 22.69 26.83
CA ALA A 161 -2.13 22.73 27.58
C ALA A 161 -1.05 23.62 26.94
N SER A 162 -0.99 23.66 25.61
CA SER A 162 0.06 24.38 24.85
C SER A 162 -0.44 25.67 24.20
N GLY A 163 -1.67 26.10 24.45
CA GLY A 163 -2.23 27.30 23.82
C GLY A 163 -3.75 27.26 23.65
N TRP A 164 -4.21 27.66 22.48
CA TRP A 164 -5.63 27.73 22.14
C TRP A 164 -5.97 26.75 21.02
N TYR A 165 -7.00 25.96 21.20
CA TYR A 165 -7.56 25.12 20.15
C TYR A 165 -8.80 25.83 19.55
N PRO A 166 -8.86 26.04 18.22
CA PRO A 166 -9.94 26.83 17.61
C PRO A 166 -11.27 26.08 17.49
N GLY A 167 -11.31 24.77 17.76
CA GLY A 167 -12.47 23.91 17.54
C GLY A 167 -12.35 23.11 16.24
N ASP A 168 -12.95 21.92 16.20
CA ASP A 168 -12.88 21.00 15.05
C ASP A 168 -13.43 21.61 13.76
N GLU A 169 -14.40 22.51 13.88
CA GLU A 169 -15.05 23.20 12.76
C GLU A 169 -14.24 24.39 12.20
N TRP A 170 -13.26 24.89 12.96
CA TRP A 170 -12.57 26.13 12.63
C TRP A 170 -11.08 25.93 12.35
N LYS A 171 -10.56 24.71 12.51
CA LYS A 171 -9.13 24.45 12.48
C LYS A 171 -8.55 24.61 11.06
N GLY A 172 -9.30 24.22 10.04
CA GLY A 172 -8.97 24.41 8.63
C GLY A 172 -9.00 25.87 8.23
N ASP A 173 -10.06 26.59 8.62
CA ASP A 173 -10.19 28.05 8.46
C ASP A 173 -8.95 28.78 9.01
N VAL A 174 -8.58 28.46 10.26
CA VAL A 174 -7.42 29.04 10.93
C VAL A 174 -6.14 28.72 10.17
N ALA A 175 -5.93 27.46 9.79
CA ALA A 175 -4.75 27.05 9.03
C ALA A 175 -4.60 27.83 7.71
N ARG A 176 -5.68 27.92 6.91
CA ARG A 176 -5.68 28.63 5.62
C ARG A 176 -5.45 30.13 5.78
N MET A 177 -5.96 30.75 6.85
CA MET A 177 -5.65 32.14 7.18
C MET A 177 -4.17 32.33 7.56
N MET A 178 -3.58 31.43 8.35
CA MET A 178 -2.17 31.55 8.74
C MET A 178 -1.23 31.34 7.55
N MET A 179 -1.54 30.38 6.67
CA MET A 179 -0.78 30.13 5.45
C MET A 179 -0.85 31.33 4.49
N TYR A 180 -2.04 31.93 4.31
CA TYR A 180 -2.18 33.17 3.53
C TYR A 180 -1.36 34.33 4.12
N MET A 181 -1.43 34.55 5.43
CA MET A 181 -0.71 35.64 6.08
C MET A 181 0.80 35.48 5.91
N TYR A 182 1.30 34.24 6.04
CA TYR A 182 2.71 33.95 5.77
C TYR A 182 3.08 34.13 4.29
N LEU A 183 2.23 33.67 3.38
CA LEU A 183 2.45 33.79 1.94
C LEU A 183 2.53 35.26 1.48
N ARG A 184 1.67 36.13 2.03
CA ARG A 184 1.59 37.55 1.66
C ARG A 184 2.59 38.45 2.39
N TYR A 185 2.80 38.22 3.69
CA TYR A 185 3.58 39.12 4.55
C TYR A 185 4.93 38.54 5.02
N GLY A 186 5.24 37.30 4.63
CA GLY A 186 6.53 36.67 4.86
C GLY A 186 6.94 36.66 6.34
N SER A 187 8.13 37.20 6.63
CA SER A 187 8.71 37.19 7.97
C SER A 187 7.92 37.97 9.02
N GLN A 188 7.02 38.87 8.61
CA GLN A 188 6.15 39.57 9.56
C GLN A 188 5.09 38.66 10.18
N CYS A 189 4.69 37.61 9.46
CA CYS A 189 3.59 36.72 9.84
C CYS A 189 4.01 35.25 9.79
N LEU A 190 5.06 34.88 10.55
CA LEU A 190 5.54 33.50 10.59
C LEU A 190 4.50 32.56 11.24
N PRO A 191 4.21 31.38 10.66
CA PRO A 191 3.35 30.37 11.28
C PRO A 191 3.86 29.90 12.65
N THR A 192 5.18 29.75 12.82
CA THR A 192 5.82 29.49 14.13
C THR A 192 5.63 30.61 15.17
N GLY A 193 5.30 31.82 14.73
CA GLY A 193 4.95 32.95 15.57
C GLY A 193 3.58 32.83 16.23
N VAL A 194 2.65 32.11 15.58
CA VAL A 194 1.22 32.05 15.97
C VAL A 194 0.72 30.65 16.30
N GLY A 195 1.50 29.60 16.02
CA GLY A 195 1.18 28.22 16.41
C GLY A 195 2.29 27.55 17.22
N THR A 196 1.98 26.40 17.80
CA THR A 196 2.93 25.52 18.49
C THR A 196 3.02 24.16 17.80
N GLY A 197 4.21 23.56 17.76
CA GLY A 197 4.40 22.20 17.22
C GLY A 197 5.69 22.06 16.43
N SER A 198 5.83 20.90 15.79
CA SER A 198 6.96 20.62 14.89
C SER A 198 6.85 21.40 13.58
N THR A 199 8.00 21.70 12.98
CA THR A 199 8.09 22.40 11.70
C THR A 199 8.21 21.42 10.54
N MET A 200 7.76 21.84 9.36
CA MET A 200 7.95 21.09 8.12
C MET A 200 9.44 21.05 7.74
N ALA A 201 9.92 19.91 7.23
CA ALA A 201 11.30 19.77 6.77
C ALA A 201 11.64 20.69 5.58
N SER A 202 10.62 21.02 4.77
CA SER A 202 10.70 21.89 3.59
C SER A 202 10.78 23.38 3.92
N ASP A 203 10.26 23.81 5.09
CA ASP A 203 10.23 25.20 5.53
C ASP A 203 10.20 25.26 7.07
N ALA A 204 11.33 25.67 7.67
CA ALA A 204 11.49 25.76 9.12
C ALA A 204 10.55 26.79 9.80
N ASN A 205 9.81 27.58 9.02
CA ASN A 205 8.82 28.51 9.56
C ASN A 205 7.38 27.99 9.43
N MET A 206 7.13 26.93 8.68
CA MET A 206 5.81 26.31 8.54
C MET A 206 5.63 25.19 9.56
N LEU A 207 4.49 25.16 10.24
CA LEU A 207 4.18 24.13 11.24
C LEU A 207 3.43 22.97 10.59
N THR A 208 3.78 21.74 10.96
CA THR A 208 3.03 20.53 10.58
C THR A 208 1.58 20.61 11.03
N LEU A 209 1.32 21.30 12.16
CA LEU A 209 -0.03 21.54 12.68
C LEU A 209 -0.98 22.15 11.64
N PHE A 210 -0.57 23.21 10.96
CA PHE A 210 -1.44 23.90 9.99
C PHE A 210 -1.59 23.11 8.70
N ILE A 211 -0.58 22.35 8.30
CA ILE A 211 -0.70 21.42 7.16
C ILE A 211 -1.71 20.32 7.49
N GLN A 212 -1.64 19.75 8.69
CA GLN A 212 -2.58 18.71 9.11
C GLN A 212 -4.00 19.25 9.25
N TRP A 213 -4.20 20.40 9.89
CA TRP A 213 -5.53 21.01 10.02
C TRP A 213 -6.16 21.40 8.68
N ASN A 214 -5.35 21.81 7.70
CA ASN A 214 -5.85 22.07 6.34
C ASN A 214 -6.41 20.81 5.66
N VAL A 215 -5.96 19.62 6.06
CA VAL A 215 -6.44 18.32 5.56
C VAL A 215 -7.63 17.83 6.39
N ASP A 216 -7.54 17.94 7.71
CA ASP A 216 -8.55 17.41 8.64
C ASP A 216 -9.89 18.17 8.58
N ASP A 217 -9.87 19.42 8.13
CA ASP A 217 -11.03 20.30 8.04
C ASP A 217 -11.09 20.96 6.63
N PRO A 218 -11.82 20.34 5.68
CA PRO A 218 -11.99 20.82 4.31
C PRO A 218 -12.56 22.24 4.21
N VAL A 219 -12.46 22.88 3.05
CA VAL A 219 -12.96 24.24 2.84
C VAL A 219 -14.48 24.24 2.94
N SER A 220 -14.98 24.99 3.91
CA SER A 220 -16.40 25.13 4.16
C SER A 220 -17.07 26.04 3.12
N ASP A 221 -18.40 25.89 2.94
CA ASP A 221 -19.18 26.83 2.12
C ASP A 221 -19.07 28.28 2.63
N PHE A 222 -18.89 28.41 3.95
CA PHE A 222 -18.62 29.66 4.62
C PHE A 222 -17.30 30.30 4.17
N GLU A 223 -16.22 29.54 3.95
CA GLU A 223 -15.00 30.11 3.38
C GLU A 223 -15.11 30.40 1.88
N LYS A 224 -15.77 29.51 1.13
CA LYS A 224 -15.98 29.65 -0.33
C LYS A 224 -16.71 30.96 -0.66
N GLN A 225 -17.69 31.37 0.15
CA GLN A 225 -18.39 32.65 -0.06
C GLN A 225 -17.48 33.87 0.21
N ARG A 226 -16.51 33.78 1.13
CA ARG A 226 -15.65 34.91 1.52
C ARG A 226 -14.73 35.33 0.38
N ASN A 227 -14.13 34.35 -0.30
CA ASN A 227 -13.01 34.60 -1.19
C ASN A 227 -13.36 35.52 -2.38
N PRO A 228 -14.48 35.32 -3.11
CA PRO A 228 -14.90 36.23 -4.17
C PRO A 228 -15.30 37.63 -3.67
N ILE A 229 -15.83 37.74 -2.45
CA ILE A 229 -16.17 39.04 -1.86
C ILE A 229 -14.89 39.81 -1.55
N LEU A 230 -13.89 39.15 -0.95
CA LEU A 230 -12.60 39.76 -0.65
C LEU A 230 -11.78 40.07 -1.90
N GLU A 231 -11.89 39.28 -2.96
CA GLU A 231 -11.35 39.65 -4.27
C GLU A 231 -11.90 40.99 -4.75
N ASN A 232 -13.22 41.19 -4.65
CA ASN A 232 -13.83 42.46 -5.06
C ASN A 232 -13.44 43.64 -4.13
N LEU A 233 -13.30 43.39 -2.83
CA LEU A 233 -13.01 44.45 -1.84
C LEU A 233 -11.53 44.83 -1.73
N GLN A 234 -10.63 43.86 -1.86
CA GLN A 234 -9.17 44.04 -1.68
C GLN A 234 -8.36 43.79 -2.95
N GLY A 235 -8.94 43.10 -3.93
CA GLY A 235 -8.32 42.78 -5.22
C GLY A 235 -7.69 41.39 -5.30
N ASN A 236 -7.48 40.72 -4.15
CA ASN A 236 -6.81 39.43 -4.08
C ASN A 236 -7.63 38.35 -3.36
N ARG A 237 -7.31 37.10 -3.67
CA ARG A 237 -7.90 35.89 -3.07
C ARG A 237 -6.92 35.20 -2.12
N ASN A 238 -7.44 34.42 -1.19
CA ASN A 238 -6.68 33.43 -0.43
C ASN A 238 -6.54 32.15 -1.26
N PRO A 239 -5.33 31.79 -1.74
CA PRO A 239 -5.15 30.62 -2.61
C PRO A 239 -5.50 29.31 -1.92
N PHE A 240 -5.33 29.22 -0.60
CA PHE A 240 -5.59 27.99 0.15
C PHE A 240 -7.09 27.75 0.40
N ILE A 241 -7.94 28.77 0.21
CA ILE A 241 -9.41 28.58 0.17
C ILE A 241 -9.85 28.14 -1.22
N ASP A 242 -9.27 28.71 -2.28
CA ASP A 242 -9.63 28.31 -3.64
C ASP A 242 -9.12 26.92 -3.99
N ASN A 243 -7.92 26.55 -3.50
CA ASN A 243 -7.38 25.21 -3.61
C ASN A 243 -6.46 24.86 -2.42
N PRO A 244 -6.94 24.10 -1.41
CA PRO A 244 -6.14 23.65 -0.27
C PRO A 244 -4.92 22.83 -0.64
N ALA A 245 -4.95 22.10 -1.76
CA ALA A 245 -3.83 21.30 -2.26
C ALA A 245 -2.54 22.11 -2.48
N PHE A 246 -2.63 23.43 -2.72
CA PHE A 246 -1.44 24.29 -2.80
C PHE A 246 -0.57 24.23 -1.54
N ALA A 247 -1.15 23.99 -0.36
CA ALA A 247 -0.37 23.82 0.86
C ALA A 247 0.52 22.57 0.80
N THR A 248 -0.05 21.44 0.34
CA THR A 248 0.69 20.18 0.14
C THR A 248 1.73 20.32 -0.96
N GLU A 249 1.41 20.99 -2.07
CA GLU A 249 2.34 21.20 -3.18
C GLU A 249 3.54 22.08 -2.80
N ILE A 250 3.34 23.06 -1.90
CA ILE A 250 4.41 23.96 -1.44
C ILE A 250 5.25 23.31 -0.32
N TRP A 251 4.61 22.78 0.71
CA TRP A 251 5.29 22.39 1.95
C TRP A 251 5.38 20.87 2.16
N GLY A 252 4.68 20.06 1.35
CA GLY A 252 4.51 18.62 1.56
C GLY A 252 3.49 18.30 2.65
N GLY A 253 3.47 17.04 3.11
CA GLY A 253 2.51 16.54 4.10
C GLY A 253 1.41 15.69 3.45
N PRO A 254 0.35 15.32 4.21
CA PRO A 254 -0.80 14.62 3.65
C PRO A 254 -1.49 15.45 2.56
N GLN A 255 -2.17 14.78 1.63
CA GLN A 255 -2.85 15.44 0.52
C GLN A 255 -4.12 16.15 1.02
N ALA A 256 -4.17 17.47 0.85
CA ALA A 256 -5.38 18.25 1.06
C ALA A 256 -6.30 18.17 -0.17
N GLU A 257 -7.57 18.56 -0.02
CA GLU A 257 -8.52 18.54 -1.14
C GLU A 257 -8.03 19.38 -2.32
N ASP A 258 -8.13 18.83 -3.54
CA ASP A 258 -7.82 19.55 -4.79
C ASP A 258 -9.14 19.98 -5.47
N LEU A 259 -9.41 21.29 -5.42
CA LEU A 259 -10.63 21.88 -5.96
C LEU A 259 -10.48 22.32 -7.43
N PHE A 260 -9.26 22.35 -7.96
CA PHE A 260 -8.95 22.82 -9.31
C PHE A 260 -8.78 21.68 -10.30
N GLY A 261 -8.58 20.45 -9.81
CA GLY A 261 -8.36 19.26 -10.65
C GLY A 261 -7.18 19.41 -11.60
N GLY A 262 -6.21 20.27 -11.25
CA GLY A 262 -5.21 20.81 -12.17
C GLY A 262 -3.97 21.45 -11.54
N GLY A 263 -3.76 21.31 -10.23
CA GLY A 263 -2.44 21.56 -9.63
C GLY A 263 -1.51 20.40 -9.97
N SER A 264 -0.28 20.67 -10.38
CA SER A 264 0.68 19.68 -10.89
C SER A 264 1.01 18.55 -9.91
N GLY A 265 0.18 17.52 -9.91
CA GLY A 265 0.43 16.40 -10.80
C GLY A 265 -0.91 16.01 -11.40
N SER A 266 -1.09 16.14 -12.73
CA SER A 266 -1.98 15.17 -13.37
C SER A 266 -1.42 13.84 -12.92
N ASP A 267 -2.20 13.07 -12.17
CA ASP A 267 -1.82 11.69 -12.01
C ASP A 267 -1.66 11.16 -13.44
N THR A 268 -0.44 10.79 -13.81
CA THR A 268 -0.15 10.09 -15.06
C THR A 268 0.12 8.62 -14.78
N GLN A 269 0.25 8.28 -13.50
CA GLN A 269 0.45 6.91 -13.09
C GLN A 269 -0.92 6.26 -13.13
N ALA A 270 -1.07 5.32 -14.07
CA ALA A 270 -2.26 4.51 -14.09
C ALA A 270 -2.32 3.64 -12.82
N PRO A 271 -3.53 3.34 -12.32
CA PRO A 271 -3.69 2.37 -11.26
C PRO A 271 -2.99 1.06 -11.60
N THR A 272 -2.55 0.35 -10.57
CA THR A 272 -2.13 -1.04 -10.75
C THR A 272 -3.25 -1.87 -11.39
N ALA A 273 -2.93 -2.83 -12.25
CA ALA A 273 -3.95 -3.72 -12.81
C ALA A 273 -4.70 -4.44 -11.68
N PRO A 274 -6.04 -4.53 -11.72
CA PRO A 274 -6.78 -5.37 -10.80
C PRO A 274 -6.22 -6.78 -10.84
N SER A 275 -5.94 -7.36 -9.67
CA SER A 275 -5.33 -8.68 -9.56
C SER A 275 -6.34 -9.70 -9.06
N ASN A 276 -6.03 -10.99 -9.24
CA ASN A 276 -6.88 -12.09 -8.78
C ASN A 276 -8.33 -12.02 -9.29
N LEU A 277 -8.55 -11.57 -10.54
CA LEU A 277 -9.87 -11.70 -11.14
C LEU A 277 -10.24 -13.18 -11.18
N ALA A 278 -11.35 -13.53 -10.56
CA ALA A 278 -11.89 -14.86 -10.51
C ALA A 278 -13.39 -14.84 -10.81
N ALA A 279 -13.88 -15.92 -11.43
CA ALA A 279 -15.30 -16.19 -11.61
C ALA A 279 -15.77 -17.27 -10.64
N SER A 280 -17.02 -17.13 -10.19
CA SER A 280 -17.71 -18.06 -9.30
C SER A 280 -19.21 -18.01 -9.58
N ASN A 281 -19.98 -18.92 -8.96
CA ASN A 281 -21.43 -18.98 -9.12
C ASN A 281 -21.87 -18.95 -10.59
N ILE A 282 -21.18 -19.70 -11.44
CA ILE A 282 -21.48 -19.80 -12.86
C ILE A 282 -22.82 -20.55 -12.98
N THR A 283 -23.79 -19.90 -13.61
CA THR A 283 -25.08 -20.50 -13.96
C THR A 283 -25.22 -20.59 -15.47
N GLU A 284 -26.41 -20.96 -15.94
CA GLU A 284 -26.77 -20.94 -17.36
C GLU A 284 -26.76 -19.53 -17.95
N THR A 285 -27.05 -18.50 -17.16
CA THR A 285 -27.27 -17.13 -17.66
C THR A 285 -26.53 -16.04 -16.86
N SER A 286 -25.72 -16.43 -15.87
CA SER A 286 -24.99 -15.49 -15.02
C SER A 286 -23.66 -16.02 -14.52
N VAL A 287 -22.79 -15.11 -14.08
CA VAL A 287 -21.53 -15.42 -13.37
C VAL A 287 -21.18 -14.27 -12.42
N SER A 288 -20.66 -14.61 -11.24
CA SER A 288 -20.14 -13.65 -10.28
C SER A 288 -18.63 -13.48 -10.46
N LEU A 289 -18.19 -12.25 -10.69
CA LEU A 289 -16.80 -11.85 -10.79
C LEU A 289 -16.35 -11.20 -9.48
N ALA A 290 -15.13 -11.51 -9.03
CA ALA A 290 -14.48 -10.86 -7.90
C ALA A 290 -13.00 -10.65 -8.21
N TRP A 291 -12.42 -9.56 -7.72
CA TRP A 291 -11.01 -9.22 -7.89
C TRP A 291 -10.45 -8.53 -6.65
N SER A 292 -9.13 -8.42 -6.58
CA SER A 292 -8.45 -7.62 -5.56
C SER A 292 -8.39 -6.17 -5.99
N ALA A 293 -8.58 -5.26 -5.03
CA ALA A 293 -8.54 -3.83 -5.29
C ALA A 293 -7.17 -3.42 -5.84
N SER A 294 -7.18 -2.64 -6.90
CA SER A 294 -6.02 -1.90 -7.38
C SER A 294 -5.60 -0.83 -6.38
N THR A 295 -4.31 -0.58 -6.29
CA THR A 295 -3.74 0.60 -5.62
C THR A 295 -3.30 1.61 -6.66
N ASP A 296 -3.32 2.87 -6.25
CA ASP A 296 -2.94 4.01 -7.04
C ASP A 296 -2.43 5.13 -6.12
N ASN A 297 -1.60 6.04 -6.62
CA ASN A 297 -1.03 7.16 -5.85
C ASN A 297 -2.06 8.25 -5.54
N THR A 298 -3.13 8.40 -6.33
CA THR A 298 -4.26 9.31 -6.05
C THR A 298 -5.56 8.58 -5.72
N GLY A 299 -5.59 7.26 -5.94
CA GLY A 299 -6.64 6.37 -5.49
C GLY A 299 -7.54 5.91 -6.63
N VAL A 300 -8.13 4.73 -6.47
CA VAL A 300 -8.96 4.08 -7.50
C VAL A 300 -10.42 4.48 -7.33
N THR A 301 -11.01 5.07 -8.36
CA THR A 301 -12.40 5.56 -8.35
C THR A 301 -13.38 4.57 -8.98
N GLY A 302 -12.90 3.58 -9.74
CA GLY A 302 -13.76 2.51 -10.25
C GLY A 302 -13.05 1.47 -11.11
N TYR A 303 -13.84 0.50 -11.56
CA TYR A 303 -13.41 -0.65 -12.36
C TYR A 303 -14.32 -0.79 -13.58
N ASP A 304 -13.73 -0.88 -14.77
CA ASP A 304 -14.42 -1.21 -16.02
C ASP A 304 -14.38 -2.71 -16.27
N ILE A 305 -15.57 -3.32 -16.42
CA ILE A 305 -15.74 -4.75 -16.69
C ILE A 305 -15.87 -4.96 -18.20
N TYR A 306 -15.03 -5.81 -18.76
CA TYR A 306 -15.05 -6.19 -20.17
C TYR A 306 -15.49 -7.65 -20.33
N GLN A 307 -16.39 -7.90 -21.28
CA GLN A 307 -16.73 -9.23 -21.81
C GLN A 307 -16.13 -9.34 -23.22
N GLY A 308 -15.09 -10.15 -23.38
CA GLY A 308 -14.20 -10.08 -24.53
C GLY A 308 -13.56 -8.69 -24.65
N ALA A 309 -13.76 -8.02 -25.78
CA ALA A 309 -13.28 -6.64 -26.01
C ALA A 309 -14.31 -5.56 -25.64
N THR A 310 -15.56 -5.94 -25.34
CA THR A 310 -16.65 -5.00 -25.11
C THR A 310 -16.79 -4.66 -23.64
N LYS A 311 -16.76 -3.38 -23.28
CA LYS A 311 -17.09 -2.94 -21.92
C LYS A 311 -18.58 -3.14 -21.66
N ILE A 312 -18.92 -3.85 -20.58
CA ILE A 312 -20.31 -4.14 -20.19
C ILE A 312 -20.77 -3.34 -18.96
N ALA A 313 -19.85 -2.86 -18.11
CA ALA A 313 -20.19 -2.09 -16.92
C ALA A 313 -19.00 -1.28 -16.36
N THR A 314 -19.31 -0.34 -15.47
CA THR A 314 -18.36 0.34 -14.57
C THR A 314 -18.89 0.25 -13.14
N VAL A 315 -18.07 -0.17 -12.19
CA VAL A 315 -18.46 -0.32 -10.77
C VAL A 315 -17.39 0.22 -9.82
N THR A 316 -17.76 0.51 -8.58
CA THR A 316 -16.82 0.95 -7.52
C THR A 316 -16.41 -0.18 -6.59
N ASN A 317 -17.23 -1.22 -6.47
CA ASN A 317 -16.93 -2.41 -5.66
C ASN A 317 -15.96 -3.35 -6.39
N THR A 318 -15.35 -4.27 -5.66
CA THR A 318 -14.44 -5.30 -6.21
C THR A 318 -15.15 -6.59 -6.61
N THR A 319 -16.47 -6.53 -6.81
CA THR A 319 -17.31 -7.65 -7.26
C THR A 319 -18.35 -7.18 -8.26
N TYR A 320 -18.74 -8.06 -9.19
CA TYR A 320 -19.80 -7.79 -10.17
C TYR A 320 -20.50 -9.07 -10.62
N ASN A 321 -21.84 -9.07 -10.66
CA ASN A 321 -22.62 -10.19 -11.17
C ASN A 321 -23.05 -9.92 -12.62
N VAL A 322 -22.44 -10.64 -13.57
CA VAL A 322 -22.81 -10.59 -14.99
C VAL A 322 -24.07 -11.43 -15.18
N THR A 323 -25.09 -10.90 -15.86
CA THR A 323 -26.37 -11.58 -16.13
C THR A 323 -26.74 -11.47 -17.60
N GLY A 324 -27.72 -12.26 -18.05
CA GLY A 324 -28.17 -12.25 -19.45
C GLY A 324 -27.22 -12.97 -20.40
N LEU A 325 -26.41 -13.89 -19.89
CA LEU A 325 -25.55 -14.77 -20.69
C LEU A 325 -26.37 -15.90 -21.34
N THR A 326 -25.84 -16.48 -22.41
CA THR A 326 -26.42 -17.64 -23.08
C THR A 326 -25.82 -18.92 -22.51
N ALA A 327 -26.64 -19.92 -22.21
CA ALA A 327 -26.18 -21.22 -21.71
C ALA A 327 -25.18 -21.90 -22.66
N ALA A 328 -24.35 -22.79 -22.10
CA ALA A 328 -23.30 -23.54 -22.82
C ALA A 328 -22.37 -22.67 -23.70
N THR A 329 -22.22 -21.39 -23.39
CA THR A 329 -21.41 -20.44 -24.18
C THR A 329 -20.16 -20.04 -23.40
N ASN A 330 -19.02 -20.06 -24.09
CA ASN A 330 -17.75 -19.60 -23.52
C ASN A 330 -17.67 -18.06 -23.58
N TYR A 331 -17.39 -17.44 -22.44
CA TYR A 331 -17.18 -16.01 -22.26
C TYR A 331 -15.82 -15.75 -21.64
N THR A 332 -15.22 -14.63 -22.03
CA THR A 332 -13.98 -14.13 -21.42
C THR A 332 -14.25 -12.81 -20.72
N PHE A 333 -13.66 -12.62 -19.54
CA PHE A 333 -13.80 -11.39 -18.76
C PHE A 333 -12.45 -10.82 -18.37
N SER A 334 -12.33 -9.50 -18.40
CA SER A 334 -11.19 -8.76 -17.86
C SER A 334 -11.65 -7.44 -17.23
N ILE A 335 -10.85 -6.92 -16.29
CA ILE A 335 -11.16 -5.69 -15.55
C ILE A 335 -10.02 -4.69 -15.73
N LYS A 336 -10.35 -3.41 -15.85
CA LYS A 336 -9.39 -2.31 -15.73
C LYS A 336 -9.78 -1.39 -14.59
N ALA A 337 -8.82 -0.95 -13.79
CA ALA A 337 -9.03 0.08 -12.78
C ALA A 337 -8.90 1.47 -13.40
N LYS A 338 -9.59 2.44 -12.78
CA LYS A 338 -9.54 3.86 -13.12
C LYS A 338 -9.39 4.70 -11.88
N ASP A 339 -8.60 5.74 -11.97
CA ASP A 339 -8.43 6.76 -10.91
C ASP A 339 -9.32 7.98 -11.16
N ALA A 340 -9.16 9.02 -10.34
CA ALA A 340 -9.88 10.28 -10.46
C ALA A 340 -9.40 11.13 -11.64
N ALA A 341 -8.16 10.93 -12.10
CA ALA A 341 -7.55 11.61 -13.24
C ALA A 341 -7.95 11.01 -14.60
N GLY A 342 -8.57 9.82 -14.60
CA GLY A 342 -9.02 9.11 -15.78
C GLY A 342 -7.96 8.17 -16.38
N ASN A 343 -6.85 7.90 -15.69
CA ASN A 343 -5.90 6.90 -16.17
C ASN A 343 -6.50 5.50 -16.04
N GLU A 344 -6.29 4.68 -17.07
CA GLU A 344 -6.68 3.27 -17.05
C GLU A 344 -5.46 2.40 -16.75
N SER A 345 -5.62 1.47 -15.81
CA SER A 345 -4.66 0.39 -15.64
C SER A 345 -4.53 -0.46 -16.91
N THR A 346 -3.44 -1.24 -16.98
CA THR A 346 -3.48 -2.45 -17.83
C THR A 346 -4.60 -3.38 -17.38
N ALA A 347 -5.12 -4.19 -18.29
CA ALA A 347 -6.16 -5.16 -17.93
C ALA A 347 -5.65 -6.17 -16.90
N SER A 348 -6.56 -6.64 -16.04
CA SER A 348 -6.34 -7.78 -15.15
C SER A 348 -5.97 -9.04 -15.95
N ASN A 349 -5.75 -10.16 -15.23
CA ASN A 349 -5.83 -11.47 -15.87
C ASN A 349 -7.21 -11.65 -16.55
N THR A 350 -7.23 -12.38 -17.67
CA THR A 350 -8.48 -12.78 -18.31
C THR A 350 -9.00 -14.05 -17.64
N VAL A 351 -10.30 -14.08 -17.33
CA VAL A 351 -10.99 -15.29 -16.88
C VAL A 351 -11.89 -15.78 -18.00
N SER A 352 -11.66 -17.01 -18.45
CA SER A 352 -12.56 -17.72 -19.36
C SER A 352 -13.49 -18.60 -18.54
N ILE A 353 -14.80 -18.50 -18.81
CA ILE A 353 -15.81 -19.39 -18.25
C ILE A 353 -16.69 -19.92 -19.38
N THR A 354 -17.20 -21.12 -19.20
CA THR A 354 -18.34 -21.62 -19.96
C THR A 354 -19.53 -21.61 -19.02
N THR A 355 -20.58 -20.85 -19.35
CA THR A 355 -21.84 -20.92 -18.61
C THR A 355 -22.34 -22.36 -18.58
N ASN A 356 -22.99 -22.77 -17.50
CA ASN A 356 -23.52 -24.11 -17.40
C ASN A 356 -24.45 -24.39 -18.59
N SER A 357 -24.40 -25.62 -19.09
CA SER A 357 -25.50 -26.12 -19.89
C SER A 357 -26.74 -26.14 -19.00
N THR A 358 -27.92 -25.85 -19.57
CA THR A 358 -29.19 -26.22 -18.93
C THR A 358 -29.10 -27.70 -18.64
N SER A 359 -28.85 -28.03 -17.38
CA SER A 359 -28.48 -29.39 -17.02
C SER A 359 -29.76 -30.19 -17.07
N GLY A 360 -29.79 -31.20 -17.93
CA GLY A 360 -30.62 -32.36 -17.74
C GLY A 360 -29.72 -33.57 -17.80
N GLY A 361 -29.25 -34.00 -16.64
CA GLY A 361 -28.25 -35.07 -16.49
C GLY A 361 -28.90 -36.45 -16.53
N GLY A 362 -29.34 -36.91 -17.69
CA GLY A 362 -29.89 -38.25 -17.86
C GLY A 362 -29.14 -39.05 -18.90
N ASN A 363 -28.76 -40.29 -18.58
CA ASN A 363 -28.09 -41.20 -19.51
C ASN A 363 -29.08 -42.08 -20.31
N GLY A 364 -30.39 -41.92 -20.09
CA GLY A 364 -31.43 -42.61 -20.87
C GLY A 364 -31.75 -41.91 -22.20
N THR A 365 -32.63 -42.53 -23.00
CA THR A 365 -33.24 -41.89 -24.19
C THR A 365 -34.76 -42.00 -24.13
N THR A 366 -35.47 -40.98 -24.63
CA THR A 366 -36.94 -40.95 -24.77
C THR A 366 -37.35 -41.05 -26.23
N THR A 367 -38.56 -41.55 -26.48
CA THR A 367 -39.11 -41.67 -27.84
C THR A 367 -39.56 -40.33 -28.44
N ASP A 368 -39.90 -39.36 -27.59
CA ASP A 368 -40.20 -37.96 -27.96
C ASP A 368 -40.01 -37.04 -26.74
N LEU A 369 -40.36 -35.75 -26.87
CA LEU A 369 -40.42 -34.79 -25.76
C LEU A 369 -41.47 -35.19 -24.72
N LEU A 370 -41.19 -34.92 -23.45
CA LEU A 370 -42.10 -35.17 -22.33
C LEU A 370 -42.21 -33.96 -21.41
N ILE A 371 -43.35 -33.82 -20.74
CA ILE A 371 -43.56 -32.86 -19.65
C ILE A 371 -42.83 -33.40 -18.43
N SER A 372 -41.84 -32.66 -17.95
CA SER A 372 -41.00 -33.01 -16.81
C SER A 372 -41.43 -32.32 -15.51
N GLU A 373 -42.13 -31.18 -15.60
CA GLU A 373 -42.64 -30.51 -14.41
C GLU A 373 -43.92 -29.71 -14.70
N TYR A 374 -44.83 -29.71 -13.73
CA TYR A 374 -46.04 -28.90 -13.66
C TYR A 374 -46.08 -28.19 -12.32
N ILE A 375 -46.32 -26.88 -12.32
CA ILE A 375 -46.36 -26.07 -11.11
C ILE A 375 -47.70 -25.34 -11.02
N GLU A 376 -48.46 -25.58 -9.96
CA GLU A 376 -49.57 -24.73 -9.51
C GLU A 376 -49.21 -24.12 -8.14
N GLY A 377 -48.50 -22.99 -8.18
CA GLY A 377 -48.04 -22.25 -7.01
C GLY A 377 -49.01 -21.15 -6.55
N SER A 378 -48.53 -20.28 -5.67
CA SER A 378 -49.30 -19.13 -5.20
C SER A 378 -49.52 -18.09 -6.29
N SER A 379 -50.68 -17.42 -6.24
CA SER A 379 -51.06 -16.37 -7.20
C SER A 379 -50.95 -16.84 -8.66
N ASN A 380 -49.94 -16.33 -9.38
CA ASN A 380 -49.69 -16.64 -10.80
C ASN A 380 -48.42 -17.47 -10.99
N ASN A 381 -47.82 -18.05 -9.94
CA ASN A 381 -46.68 -18.96 -10.07
C ASN A 381 -47.13 -20.26 -10.73
N LYS A 382 -47.27 -20.24 -12.05
CA LYS A 382 -47.68 -21.39 -12.86
C LYS A 382 -46.65 -21.61 -13.96
N ALA A 383 -46.19 -22.84 -14.11
CA ALA A 383 -45.22 -23.20 -15.14
C ALA A 383 -45.37 -24.65 -15.59
N ILE A 384 -44.93 -24.90 -16.83
CA ILE A 384 -44.81 -26.22 -17.44
C ILE A 384 -43.38 -26.34 -17.98
N GLU A 385 -42.71 -27.43 -17.65
CA GLU A 385 -41.39 -27.77 -18.18
C GLU A 385 -41.49 -28.95 -19.15
N ILE A 386 -40.81 -28.83 -20.30
CA ILE A 386 -40.70 -29.89 -21.30
C ILE A 386 -39.24 -30.33 -21.40
N ALA A 387 -38.96 -31.62 -21.28
CA ALA A 387 -37.62 -32.18 -21.40
C ALA A 387 -37.40 -32.87 -22.76
N ASN A 388 -36.18 -32.76 -23.29
CA ASN A 388 -35.74 -33.51 -24.46
C ASN A 388 -34.64 -34.51 -24.09
N PHE A 389 -34.94 -35.80 -24.21
CA PHE A 389 -33.95 -36.88 -24.12
C PHE A 389 -33.99 -37.78 -25.35
N THR A 390 -34.37 -37.25 -26.52
CA THR A 390 -34.50 -38.05 -27.77
C THR A 390 -33.16 -38.49 -28.37
N GLY A 391 -32.03 -38.12 -27.75
CA GLY A 391 -30.68 -38.35 -28.28
C GLY A 391 -30.26 -37.36 -29.36
N SER A 392 -31.11 -36.37 -29.71
CA SER A 392 -30.81 -35.32 -30.68
C SER A 392 -31.56 -34.01 -30.39
N SER A 393 -31.15 -32.90 -31.01
CA SER A 393 -31.87 -31.62 -30.89
C SER A 393 -33.21 -31.67 -31.61
N VAL A 394 -34.26 -31.13 -30.98
CA VAL A 394 -35.64 -31.12 -31.51
C VAL A 394 -36.08 -29.69 -31.84
N ASN A 395 -36.66 -29.51 -33.03
CA ASN A 395 -37.30 -28.26 -33.43
C ASN A 395 -38.73 -28.18 -32.86
N LEU A 396 -38.99 -27.20 -32.01
CA LEU A 396 -40.26 -27.05 -31.30
C LEU A 396 -41.40 -26.49 -32.15
N SER A 397 -41.15 -26.00 -33.36
CA SER A 397 -42.20 -25.43 -34.24
C SER A 397 -43.32 -26.42 -34.62
N GLY A 398 -43.05 -27.72 -34.53
CA GLY A 398 -44.05 -28.78 -34.71
C GLY A 398 -44.85 -29.12 -33.45
N TYR A 399 -44.56 -28.50 -32.31
CA TYR A 399 -45.13 -28.83 -31.02
C TYR A 399 -46.04 -27.73 -30.48
N SER A 400 -47.06 -28.14 -29.71
CA SER A 400 -47.96 -27.21 -29.03
C SER A 400 -48.36 -27.72 -27.65
N LEU A 401 -48.56 -26.79 -26.72
CA LEU A 401 -49.18 -27.08 -25.43
C LEU A 401 -50.67 -26.73 -25.51
N LYS A 402 -51.53 -27.60 -25.01
CA LYS A 402 -52.98 -27.34 -24.96
C LYS A 402 -53.52 -27.52 -23.56
N LYS A 403 -54.48 -26.68 -23.19
CA LYS A 403 -55.21 -26.78 -21.92
C LYS A 403 -56.64 -27.24 -22.14
N ALA A 404 -57.09 -28.19 -21.35
CA ALA A 404 -58.51 -28.54 -21.25
C ALA A 404 -59.09 -27.98 -19.95
N ALA A 405 -60.14 -27.17 -20.07
CA ALA A 405 -60.71 -26.46 -18.92
C ALA A 405 -61.80 -27.30 -18.26
N ASN A 406 -61.64 -27.62 -16.97
CA ASN A 406 -62.66 -28.30 -16.14
C ASN A 406 -63.30 -29.56 -16.77
N GLY A 407 -62.54 -30.35 -17.54
CA GLY A 407 -63.05 -31.55 -18.21
C GLY A 407 -63.88 -31.30 -19.48
N GLY A 408 -63.87 -30.08 -20.04
CA GLY A 408 -64.62 -29.69 -21.23
C GLY A 408 -63.89 -29.88 -22.57
N GLY A 409 -62.80 -30.67 -22.62
CA GLY A 409 -61.94 -30.77 -23.79
C GLY A 409 -61.00 -29.57 -23.99
N TRP A 410 -60.18 -29.62 -25.05
CA TRP A 410 -59.11 -28.63 -25.31
C TRP A 410 -59.68 -27.25 -25.69
N THR A 411 -59.35 -26.23 -24.90
CA THR A 411 -59.91 -24.86 -25.01
C THR A 411 -58.86 -23.80 -25.35
N ASN A 412 -57.61 -23.99 -24.94
CA ASN A 412 -56.50 -23.07 -25.22
C ASN A 412 -55.35 -23.82 -25.89
N THR A 413 -54.62 -23.14 -26.78
CA THR A 413 -53.45 -23.69 -27.49
C THR A 413 -52.32 -22.67 -27.52
N LEU A 414 -51.11 -23.12 -27.23
CA LEU A 414 -49.86 -22.38 -27.34
C LEU A 414 -48.93 -23.11 -28.31
N ILE A 415 -48.58 -22.47 -29.42
CA ILE A 415 -47.58 -23.00 -30.36
C ILE A 415 -46.17 -22.74 -29.81
N LEU A 416 -45.33 -23.77 -29.82
CA LEU A 416 -43.95 -23.68 -29.37
C LEU A 416 -43.03 -23.32 -30.53
N SER A 417 -41.82 -22.86 -30.21
CA SER A 417 -40.84 -22.41 -31.20
C SER A 417 -39.43 -22.48 -30.61
N GLY A 418 -38.43 -22.68 -31.45
CA GLY A 418 -37.03 -22.77 -31.02
C GLY A 418 -36.45 -24.17 -31.20
N GLN A 419 -35.22 -24.34 -30.73
CA GLN A 419 -34.51 -25.61 -30.69
C GLN A 419 -34.32 -26.03 -29.24
N LEU A 420 -34.63 -27.28 -28.93
CA LEU A 420 -34.38 -27.88 -27.62
C LEU A 420 -33.35 -29.00 -27.82
N THR A 421 -32.14 -28.81 -27.35
CA THR A 421 -31.05 -29.80 -27.42
C THR A 421 -31.33 -31.01 -26.52
N THR A 422 -30.82 -32.18 -26.88
CA THR A 422 -30.96 -33.37 -26.03
C THR A 422 -30.25 -33.16 -24.70
N GLY A 423 -30.84 -33.65 -23.62
CA GLY A 423 -30.39 -33.40 -22.25
C GLY A 423 -30.86 -32.07 -21.67
N ASN A 424 -31.69 -31.28 -22.36
CA ASN A 424 -32.11 -29.97 -21.88
C ASN A 424 -33.63 -29.90 -21.68
N VAL A 425 -34.08 -28.85 -21.00
CA VAL A 425 -35.50 -28.54 -20.75
C VAL A 425 -35.91 -27.22 -21.39
N TYR A 426 -37.21 -27.03 -21.58
CA TYR A 426 -37.86 -25.83 -22.08
C TYR A 426 -39.01 -25.44 -21.14
N VAL A 427 -38.85 -24.32 -20.44
CA VAL A 427 -39.77 -23.85 -19.40
C VAL A 427 -40.71 -22.80 -19.96
N ILE A 428 -42.01 -23.03 -19.77
CA ILE A 428 -43.07 -22.08 -20.12
C ILE A 428 -43.74 -21.61 -18.82
N ALA A 429 -43.72 -20.31 -18.55
CA ALA A 429 -44.27 -19.73 -17.32
C ALA A 429 -45.44 -18.78 -17.58
N ASN A 430 -46.31 -18.60 -16.58
CA ASN A 430 -47.31 -17.54 -16.61
C ASN A 430 -46.62 -16.17 -16.67
N SER A 431 -47.04 -15.27 -17.58
CA SER A 431 -46.41 -13.95 -17.75
C SER A 431 -46.48 -13.05 -16.50
N SER A 432 -47.33 -13.37 -15.52
CA SER A 432 -47.43 -12.65 -14.24
C SER A 432 -46.87 -13.44 -13.04
N ALA A 433 -46.09 -14.50 -13.29
CA ALA A 433 -45.42 -15.26 -12.23
C ALA A 433 -44.35 -14.41 -11.52
N SER A 434 -43.88 -14.87 -10.36
CA SER A 434 -42.75 -14.25 -9.66
C SER A 434 -41.44 -14.34 -10.46
N SER A 435 -40.48 -13.47 -10.14
CA SER A 435 -39.16 -13.48 -10.77
C SER A 435 -38.43 -14.82 -10.63
N THR A 436 -38.66 -15.57 -9.54
CA THR A 436 -38.09 -16.91 -9.33
C THR A 436 -38.47 -17.87 -10.47
N VAL A 437 -39.71 -17.80 -10.95
CA VAL A 437 -40.21 -18.62 -12.06
C VAL A 437 -39.84 -17.99 -13.40
N LEU A 438 -40.01 -16.67 -13.54
CA LEU A 438 -39.74 -15.97 -14.81
C LEU A 438 -38.27 -16.03 -15.23
N ASN A 439 -37.33 -16.04 -14.28
CA ASN A 439 -35.90 -16.15 -14.57
C ASN A 439 -35.51 -17.52 -15.16
N LYS A 440 -36.38 -18.53 -15.02
CA LYS A 440 -36.21 -19.86 -15.61
C LYS A 440 -36.96 -20.04 -16.92
N ALA A 441 -37.82 -19.11 -17.31
CA ALA A 441 -38.74 -19.28 -18.43
C ALA A 441 -38.07 -18.98 -19.78
N ASP A 442 -38.12 -19.96 -20.69
CA ASP A 442 -37.80 -19.76 -22.11
C ASP A 442 -38.93 -19.05 -22.87
N LYS A 443 -40.16 -19.20 -22.38
CA LYS A 443 -41.35 -18.57 -22.95
C LYS A 443 -42.35 -18.20 -21.85
N THR A 444 -43.08 -17.10 -22.06
CA THR A 444 -44.24 -16.78 -21.22
C THR A 444 -45.54 -16.83 -22.01
N ASP A 445 -46.62 -17.20 -21.32
CA ASP A 445 -47.99 -17.22 -21.84
C ASP A 445 -48.98 -17.05 -20.69
N THR A 446 -50.15 -16.46 -20.92
CA THR A 446 -51.21 -16.34 -19.89
C THR A 446 -52.46 -17.17 -20.18
N SER A 447 -52.54 -17.79 -21.37
CA SER A 447 -53.73 -18.47 -21.88
C SER A 447 -53.77 -19.94 -21.44
N VAL A 448 -52.75 -20.70 -21.83
CA VAL A 448 -52.56 -22.10 -21.42
C VAL A 448 -52.06 -22.18 -19.98
N LEU A 449 -51.33 -21.17 -19.51
CA LEU A 449 -50.81 -21.12 -18.13
C LEU A 449 -51.81 -20.50 -17.15
N SER A 450 -53.10 -20.45 -17.53
CA SER A 450 -54.21 -20.07 -16.65
C SER A 450 -54.80 -21.27 -15.91
N PHE A 451 -54.23 -22.46 -16.04
CA PHE A 451 -54.75 -23.70 -15.46
C PHE A 451 -54.92 -23.62 -13.95
N ASN A 452 -55.87 -24.35 -13.41
CA ASN A 452 -56.01 -24.63 -11.98
C ASN A 452 -56.17 -26.13 -11.78
N GLY A 453 -56.17 -26.62 -10.54
CA GLY A 453 -55.89 -28.02 -10.21
C GLY A 453 -56.76 -29.13 -10.80
N ASN A 454 -57.77 -28.82 -11.61
CA ASN A 454 -58.57 -29.77 -12.39
C ASN A 454 -58.46 -29.58 -13.93
N ASP A 455 -57.63 -28.64 -14.40
CA ASP A 455 -57.37 -28.39 -15.82
C ASP A 455 -56.22 -29.29 -16.33
N ALA A 456 -56.48 -30.08 -17.37
CA ALA A 456 -55.46 -30.94 -17.97
C ALA A 456 -54.57 -30.17 -18.95
N ILE A 457 -53.29 -30.53 -19.00
CA ILE A 457 -52.31 -29.99 -19.94
C ILE A 457 -51.77 -31.12 -20.82
N GLY A 458 -51.86 -30.95 -22.14
CA GLY A 458 -51.36 -31.91 -23.12
C GLY A 458 -50.27 -31.31 -23.97
N LEU A 459 -49.20 -32.07 -24.19
CA LEU A 459 -48.16 -31.78 -25.18
C LEU A 459 -48.50 -32.50 -26.50
N PHE A 460 -48.54 -31.75 -27.59
CA PHE A 460 -48.92 -32.24 -28.91
C PHE A 460 -47.78 -32.09 -29.91
N LYS A 461 -47.64 -33.05 -30.81
CA LYS A 461 -46.81 -32.98 -32.03
C LYS A 461 -47.73 -32.98 -33.25
N GLY A 462 -47.84 -31.85 -33.94
CA GLY A 462 -48.91 -31.62 -34.90
C GLY A 462 -50.29 -31.76 -34.23
N SER A 463 -51.10 -32.70 -34.70
CA SER A 463 -52.41 -33.02 -34.11
C SER A 463 -52.39 -34.15 -33.06
N THR A 464 -51.26 -34.84 -32.88
CA THR A 464 -51.15 -36.02 -32.01
C THR A 464 -50.79 -35.62 -30.58
N LEU A 465 -51.57 -36.06 -29.59
CA LEU A 465 -51.22 -35.94 -28.17
C LEU A 465 -50.10 -36.93 -27.84
N ILE A 466 -48.96 -36.42 -27.39
CA ILE A 466 -47.79 -37.26 -27.06
C ILE A 466 -47.60 -37.41 -25.56
N ASP A 467 -47.92 -36.39 -24.76
CA ASP A 467 -47.78 -36.45 -23.31
C ASP A 467 -48.90 -35.68 -22.60
N LEU A 468 -49.32 -36.16 -21.43
CA LEU A 468 -50.50 -35.67 -20.73
C LEU A 468 -50.31 -35.58 -19.22
N ILE A 469 -50.76 -34.46 -18.65
CA ILE A 469 -51.00 -34.31 -17.22
C ILE A 469 -52.47 -33.94 -16.96
N GLY A 470 -53.14 -34.66 -16.06
CA GLY A 470 -54.58 -34.57 -15.83
C GLY A 470 -55.44 -35.37 -16.82
N ASN A 471 -56.76 -35.22 -16.71
CA ASN A 471 -57.72 -35.86 -17.63
C ASN A 471 -58.56 -34.78 -18.33
N PRO A 472 -58.49 -34.63 -19.68
CA PRO A 472 -59.18 -33.56 -20.39
C PRO A 472 -60.70 -33.67 -20.39
N ASN A 473 -61.25 -34.81 -19.95
CA ASN A 473 -62.69 -35.10 -19.88
C ASN A 473 -63.20 -35.24 -18.43
N SER A 474 -62.41 -34.86 -17.42
CA SER A 474 -62.81 -34.92 -16.00
C SER A 474 -62.73 -33.55 -15.36
N SER A 475 -63.69 -33.23 -14.49
CA SER A 475 -63.68 -32.03 -13.65
C SER A 475 -63.04 -32.25 -12.27
N SER A 476 -62.57 -33.47 -11.98
CA SER A 476 -61.93 -33.82 -10.71
C SER A 476 -60.57 -33.15 -10.52
N THR A 477 -60.35 -32.54 -9.35
CA THR A 477 -59.05 -31.99 -8.96
C THR A 477 -57.98 -33.07 -8.83
N PHE A 478 -56.82 -32.86 -9.45
CA PHE A 478 -55.67 -33.77 -9.38
C PHE A 478 -54.34 -33.07 -9.01
N ALA A 479 -54.23 -31.74 -9.18
CA ALA A 479 -52.97 -31.01 -8.98
C ALA A 479 -53.13 -29.61 -8.35
N GLN A 480 -54.21 -29.36 -7.60
CA GLN A 480 -54.40 -28.07 -6.93
C GLN A 480 -53.29 -27.78 -5.92
N ASP A 481 -52.68 -26.59 -6.03
CA ASP A 481 -51.72 -26.05 -5.07
C ASP A 481 -50.50 -26.98 -4.83
N VAL A 482 -50.03 -27.66 -5.88
CA VAL A 482 -48.86 -28.54 -5.82
C VAL A 482 -47.91 -28.33 -7.00
N THR A 483 -46.67 -28.79 -6.82
CA THR A 483 -45.73 -29.03 -7.91
C THR A 483 -45.69 -30.53 -8.19
N LEU A 484 -45.86 -30.92 -9.45
CA LEU A 484 -45.69 -32.29 -9.92
C LEU A 484 -44.40 -32.37 -10.73
N GLN A 485 -43.43 -33.13 -10.24
CA GLN A 485 -42.16 -33.36 -10.92
C GLN A 485 -42.10 -34.80 -11.43
N ARG A 486 -41.77 -34.98 -12.71
CA ARG A 486 -41.67 -36.30 -13.34
C ARG A 486 -40.50 -37.08 -12.71
N LYS A 487 -40.69 -38.37 -12.43
CA LYS A 487 -39.63 -39.24 -11.91
C LYS A 487 -38.60 -39.55 -13.01
N SER A 488 -37.32 -39.65 -12.66
CA SER A 488 -36.25 -39.97 -13.59
C SER A 488 -36.38 -41.36 -14.24
N SER A 489 -37.10 -42.28 -13.59
CA SER A 489 -37.39 -43.60 -14.13
C SER A 489 -38.40 -43.59 -15.30
N VAL A 490 -39.04 -42.46 -15.58
CA VAL A 490 -40.01 -42.31 -16.69
C VAL A 490 -39.26 -41.89 -17.94
N THR A 491 -38.95 -42.85 -18.79
CA THR A 491 -38.10 -42.67 -19.98
C THR A 491 -38.88 -42.55 -21.28
N SER A 492 -40.19 -42.25 -21.24
CA SER A 492 -40.99 -41.99 -22.44
C SER A 492 -42.21 -41.12 -22.12
N PRO A 493 -42.68 -40.28 -23.05
CA PRO A 493 -43.90 -39.52 -22.87
C PRO A 493 -45.12 -40.44 -22.81
N ASN A 494 -46.15 -40.02 -22.07
CA ASN A 494 -47.36 -40.81 -21.83
C ASN A 494 -48.61 -40.00 -22.15
N SER A 495 -49.31 -40.38 -23.22
CA SER A 495 -50.58 -39.75 -23.63
C SER A 495 -51.74 -39.99 -22.64
N THR A 496 -51.53 -40.78 -21.59
CA THR A 496 -52.47 -41.00 -20.48
C THR A 496 -51.83 -40.56 -19.15
N TYR A 497 -52.50 -39.69 -18.40
CA TYR A 497 -51.98 -39.24 -17.11
C TYR A 497 -51.97 -40.36 -16.08
N THR A 498 -50.77 -40.75 -15.64
CA THR A 498 -50.54 -41.81 -14.66
C THR A 498 -49.85 -41.23 -13.43
N THR A 499 -50.53 -41.19 -12.29
CA THR A 499 -50.02 -40.53 -11.07
C THR A 499 -48.72 -41.15 -10.53
N SER A 500 -48.45 -42.43 -10.79
CA SER A 500 -47.22 -43.10 -10.35
C SER A 500 -45.95 -42.56 -11.02
N GLU A 501 -46.08 -41.85 -12.13
CA GLU A 501 -44.98 -41.24 -12.89
C GLU A 501 -44.46 -39.94 -12.27
N TRP A 502 -45.15 -39.41 -11.26
CA TRP A 502 -44.89 -38.09 -10.70
C TRP A 502 -44.55 -38.16 -9.21
N ASN A 503 -43.67 -37.27 -8.78
CA ASN A 503 -43.48 -36.88 -7.40
C ASN A 503 -44.38 -35.66 -7.14
N THR A 504 -45.20 -35.72 -6.10
CA THR A 504 -46.00 -34.58 -5.66
C THR A 504 -45.26 -33.83 -4.57
N LEU A 505 -44.93 -32.58 -4.85
CA LEU A 505 -44.22 -31.66 -3.97
C LEU A 505 -45.17 -30.55 -3.49
N ALA A 506 -44.80 -29.89 -2.40
CA ALA A 506 -45.59 -28.81 -1.83
C ALA A 506 -45.70 -27.61 -2.79
N LYS A 507 -46.76 -26.81 -2.62
CA LYS A 507 -46.95 -25.52 -3.28
C LYS A 507 -45.67 -24.67 -3.27
N ASP A 508 -45.41 -23.96 -4.38
CA ASP A 508 -44.25 -23.08 -4.57
C ASP A 508 -42.88 -23.77 -4.43
N THR A 509 -42.82 -25.09 -4.69
CA THR A 509 -41.54 -25.79 -4.87
C THR A 509 -41.06 -25.60 -6.30
N PHE A 510 -39.89 -24.97 -6.47
CA PHE A 510 -39.28 -24.67 -7.79
C PHE A 510 -37.89 -25.30 -7.97
N SER A 511 -37.45 -26.15 -7.05
CA SER A 511 -36.10 -26.73 -7.07
C SER A 511 -35.84 -27.64 -8.26
N GLY A 512 -36.89 -28.15 -8.90
CA GLY A 512 -36.80 -28.91 -10.17
C GLY A 512 -36.72 -28.03 -11.41
N LEU A 513 -37.24 -26.80 -11.34
CA LEU A 513 -37.51 -26.00 -12.53
C LEU A 513 -36.21 -25.54 -13.21
N GLY A 514 -36.06 -25.90 -14.47
CA GLY A 514 -34.87 -25.73 -15.28
C GLY A 514 -33.95 -26.95 -15.33
N ASN A 515 -34.32 -28.08 -14.72
CA ASN A 515 -33.50 -29.30 -14.70
C ASN A 515 -34.33 -30.60 -14.61
N HIS A 516 -34.00 -31.57 -15.47
CA HIS A 516 -34.61 -32.90 -15.41
C HIS A 516 -33.58 -34.00 -15.73
N ASN A 517 -33.65 -35.16 -15.08
CA ASN A 517 -32.73 -36.28 -15.30
C ASN A 517 -33.55 -37.53 -15.64
N ILE A 518 -33.02 -38.44 -16.48
CA ILE A 518 -33.63 -39.75 -16.75
C ILE A 518 -32.65 -40.93 -16.55
N ASP A 519 -33.15 -42.05 -16.05
CA ASP A 519 -32.36 -43.26 -15.74
C ASP A 519 -31.98 -44.05 -17.02
N GLY A 520 -30.79 -44.68 -17.06
CA GLY A 520 -30.52 -45.80 -18.00
C GLY A 520 -29.38 -45.70 -19.03
N GLY A 521 -28.15 -45.36 -18.64
CA GLY A 521 -26.98 -45.63 -19.52
C GLY A 521 -25.68 -45.94 -18.77
N THR A 522 -24.87 -46.84 -19.35
CA THR A 522 -23.56 -47.27 -18.84
C THR A 522 -22.53 -46.16 -19.00
N SER A 523 -21.94 -45.67 -17.90
CA SER A 523 -20.79 -44.76 -17.97
C SER A 523 -19.56 -45.52 -18.51
N THR A 524 -18.98 -45.05 -19.61
CA THR A 524 -17.59 -45.37 -19.93
C THR A 524 -16.71 -44.78 -18.82
N PRO A 525 -15.74 -45.54 -18.27
CA PRO A 525 -14.77 -44.98 -17.32
C PRO A 525 -14.08 -43.76 -17.93
N ASP A 526 -13.95 -42.70 -17.16
CA ASP A 526 -13.22 -41.52 -17.59
C ASP A 526 -11.72 -41.81 -17.67
N THR A 527 -11.21 -41.84 -18.90
CA THR A 527 -9.80 -42.13 -19.20
C THR A 527 -9.07 -40.91 -19.73
N THR A 528 -9.75 -39.76 -19.83
CA THR A 528 -9.16 -38.55 -20.36
C THR A 528 -8.54 -37.78 -19.19
N ALA A 529 -7.28 -37.38 -19.33
CA ALA A 529 -6.63 -36.57 -18.31
C ALA A 529 -6.97 -35.09 -18.47
N PRO A 530 -6.96 -34.31 -17.37
CA PRO A 530 -7.11 -32.87 -17.45
C PRO A 530 -6.05 -32.21 -18.33
N THR A 531 -6.39 -31.05 -18.89
CA THR A 531 -5.38 -30.17 -19.50
C THR A 531 -4.33 -29.75 -18.48
N ALA A 532 -3.09 -29.47 -18.91
CA ALA A 532 -2.09 -28.90 -17.99
C ALA A 532 -2.55 -27.54 -17.44
N PRO A 533 -2.34 -27.25 -16.14
CA PRO A 533 -2.43 -25.89 -15.63
C PRO A 533 -1.52 -24.96 -16.41
N THR A 534 -1.96 -23.73 -16.65
CA THR A 534 -1.18 -22.71 -17.39
C THR A 534 -0.91 -21.50 -16.51
N ASN A 535 0.00 -20.62 -16.95
CA ASN A 535 0.34 -19.38 -16.26
C ASN A 535 0.72 -19.58 -14.79
N VAL A 536 1.48 -20.63 -14.48
CA VAL A 536 2.10 -20.73 -13.15
C VAL A 536 3.01 -19.52 -12.99
N ALA A 537 2.69 -18.69 -12.00
CA ALA A 537 3.37 -17.46 -11.69
C ALA A 537 3.71 -17.42 -10.21
N ALA A 538 4.78 -16.69 -9.89
CA ALA A 538 5.23 -16.48 -8.53
C ALA A 538 5.12 -15.00 -8.16
N SER A 539 4.72 -14.73 -6.93
CA SER A 539 4.57 -13.39 -6.34
C SER A 539 4.92 -13.43 -4.85
N ASN A 540 4.91 -12.26 -4.19
CA ASN A 540 5.19 -12.13 -2.76
C ASN A 540 6.48 -12.88 -2.34
N ILE A 541 7.53 -12.73 -3.14
CA ILE A 541 8.81 -13.39 -2.90
C ILE A 541 9.49 -12.70 -1.71
N THR A 542 9.70 -13.44 -0.62
CA THR A 542 10.42 -12.98 0.56
C THR A 542 11.80 -13.65 0.62
N GLN A 543 12.52 -13.46 1.71
CA GLN A 543 13.75 -14.20 2.00
C GLN A 543 13.48 -15.70 2.17
N THR A 544 12.28 -16.10 2.61
CA THR A 544 11.99 -17.49 3.02
C THR A 544 10.69 -18.08 2.45
N SER A 545 10.00 -17.36 1.57
CA SER A 545 8.73 -17.82 1.00
C SER A 545 8.45 -17.28 -0.40
N VAL A 546 7.55 -17.95 -1.11
CA VAL A 546 6.97 -17.50 -2.39
C VAL A 546 5.50 -17.90 -2.45
N TYR A 547 4.68 -17.04 -3.07
CA TYR A 547 3.27 -17.33 -3.34
C TYR A 547 3.08 -17.71 -4.80
N LEU A 548 2.54 -18.89 -5.05
CA LEU A 548 2.28 -19.43 -6.39
C LEU A 548 0.81 -19.32 -6.75
N THR A 549 0.52 -18.95 -7.99
CA THR A 549 -0.82 -18.92 -8.59
C THR A 549 -0.79 -19.53 -9.99
N TRP A 550 -1.88 -20.13 -10.44
CA TRP A 550 -2.00 -20.68 -11.80
C TRP A 550 -3.42 -20.63 -12.34
N THR A 551 -3.57 -20.75 -13.66
CA THR A 551 -4.86 -20.93 -14.32
C THR A 551 -5.35 -22.36 -14.11
N ALA A 552 -6.63 -22.51 -13.79
CA ALA A 552 -7.28 -23.81 -13.63
C ALA A 552 -7.14 -24.67 -14.90
N ALA A 553 -7.01 -25.98 -14.71
CA ALA A 553 -7.15 -26.95 -15.77
C ALA A 553 -8.63 -27.19 -16.10
N THR A 554 -8.94 -27.60 -17.32
CA THR A 554 -10.24 -28.12 -17.72
C THR A 554 -10.16 -29.62 -17.93
N ASP A 555 -11.29 -30.28 -17.76
CA ASP A 555 -11.46 -31.73 -17.97
C ASP A 555 -12.85 -32.00 -18.55
N ASN A 556 -13.05 -33.17 -19.16
CA ASN A 556 -14.34 -33.59 -19.71
C ASN A 556 -15.37 -33.97 -18.63
N ILE A 557 -14.95 -34.28 -17.41
CA ILE A 557 -15.84 -34.45 -16.25
C ILE A 557 -15.57 -33.36 -15.21
N GLU A 558 -14.46 -33.44 -14.48
CA GLU A 558 -14.15 -32.49 -13.40
C GLU A 558 -12.69 -32.57 -12.93
N VAL A 559 -12.05 -31.42 -12.73
CA VAL A 559 -10.75 -31.32 -12.06
C VAL A 559 -10.95 -31.24 -10.54
N THR A 560 -10.37 -32.18 -9.80
CA THR A 560 -10.53 -32.29 -8.33
C THR A 560 -9.35 -31.74 -7.53
N GLY A 561 -8.24 -31.37 -8.18
CA GLY A 561 -7.12 -30.70 -7.49
C GLY A 561 -5.83 -30.59 -8.31
N TYR A 562 -4.78 -30.18 -7.61
CA TYR A 562 -3.48 -29.83 -8.18
C TYR A 562 -2.33 -30.31 -7.31
N ASP A 563 -1.30 -30.86 -7.94
CA ASP A 563 -0.03 -31.24 -7.32
C ASP A 563 1.04 -30.19 -7.62
N VAL A 564 1.61 -29.61 -6.57
CA VAL A 564 2.63 -28.54 -6.65
C VAL A 564 4.01 -29.14 -6.48
N TYR A 565 4.94 -28.77 -7.36
CA TYR A 565 6.31 -29.28 -7.40
C TYR A 565 7.33 -28.15 -7.19
N GLN A 566 8.37 -28.44 -6.42
CA GLN A 566 9.60 -27.66 -6.34
C GLN A 566 10.73 -28.46 -7.00
N GLY A 567 11.24 -27.97 -8.14
CA GLY A 567 12.05 -28.78 -9.04
C GLY A 567 11.26 -30.03 -9.48
N SER A 568 11.77 -31.22 -9.17
CA SER A 568 11.11 -32.49 -9.44
C SER A 568 10.32 -33.07 -8.26
N THR A 569 10.42 -32.45 -7.07
CA THR A 569 9.81 -32.96 -5.84
C THR A 569 8.42 -32.37 -5.65
N LYS A 570 7.40 -33.23 -5.49
CA LYS A 570 6.06 -32.80 -5.08
C LYS A 570 6.09 -32.32 -3.64
N ILE A 571 5.67 -31.08 -3.40
CA ILE A 571 5.66 -30.46 -2.07
C ILE A 571 4.25 -30.33 -1.49
N ALA A 572 3.20 -30.35 -2.31
CA ALA A 572 1.82 -30.26 -1.84
C ALA A 572 0.79 -30.82 -2.83
N SER A 573 -0.41 -31.11 -2.33
CA SER A 573 -1.64 -31.25 -3.12
C SER A 573 -2.67 -30.28 -2.59
N VAL A 574 -3.29 -29.50 -3.48
CA VAL A 574 -4.29 -28.48 -3.14
C VAL A 574 -5.51 -28.60 -4.04
N THR A 575 -6.67 -28.14 -3.59
CA THR A 575 -7.88 -28.04 -4.41
C THR A 575 -8.05 -26.65 -5.03
N THR A 576 -7.30 -25.67 -4.54
CA THR A 576 -7.27 -24.29 -5.03
C THR A 576 -6.21 -24.11 -6.10
N THR A 577 -6.29 -23.01 -6.86
CA THR A 577 -5.31 -22.67 -7.91
C THR A 577 -4.18 -21.76 -7.42
N ASN A 578 -3.83 -21.90 -6.14
CA ASN A 578 -2.76 -21.14 -5.50
C ASN A 578 -2.14 -21.93 -4.34
N PHE A 579 -0.90 -21.61 -4.00
CA PHE A 579 -0.17 -22.23 -2.90
C PHE A 579 0.98 -21.34 -2.40
N SER A 580 1.11 -21.20 -1.08
CA SER A 580 2.25 -20.51 -0.46
C SER A 580 3.33 -21.52 -0.08
N VAL A 581 4.52 -21.38 -0.66
CA VAL A 581 5.70 -22.17 -0.30
C VAL A 581 6.49 -21.41 0.76
N SER A 582 6.81 -22.04 1.88
CA SER A 582 7.57 -21.47 3.00
C SER A 582 8.81 -22.30 3.33
N GLY A 583 9.71 -21.76 4.14
CA GLY A 583 10.93 -22.46 4.57
C GLY A 583 12.03 -22.48 3.50
N LEU A 584 12.01 -21.52 2.59
CA LEU A 584 13.06 -21.31 1.60
C LEU A 584 14.28 -20.61 2.23
N THR A 585 15.44 -20.73 1.58
CA THR A 585 16.69 -20.06 1.97
C THR A 585 16.77 -18.72 1.24
N ALA A 586 17.27 -17.67 1.91
CA ALA A 586 17.50 -16.35 1.31
C ALA A 586 18.53 -16.39 0.18
N ALA A 587 18.39 -15.51 -0.81
CA ALA A 587 19.25 -15.40 -2.00
C ALA A 587 19.48 -16.73 -2.76
N ALA A 588 18.50 -17.63 -2.75
CA ALA A 588 18.57 -18.93 -3.41
C ALA A 588 17.56 -19.04 -4.57
N ASN A 589 17.94 -19.81 -5.60
CA ASN A 589 17.11 -20.03 -6.78
C ASN A 589 16.23 -21.28 -6.61
N TYR A 590 14.95 -21.15 -6.93
CA TYR A 590 13.96 -22.22 -6.91
C TYR A 590 13.18 -22.26 -8.22
N SER A 591 12.69 -23.44 -8.59
CA SER A 591 11.80 -23.64 -9.72
C SER A 591 10.52 -24.35 -9.29
N PHE A 592 9.38 -23.93 -9.81
CA PHE A 592 8.07 -24.50 -9.47
C PHE A 592 7.22 -24.83 -10.70
N SER A 593 6.44 -25.90 -10.59
CA SER A 593 5.47 -26.34 -11.61
C SER A 593 4.27 -27.05 -10.96
N VAL A 594 3.18 -27.18 -11.70
CA VAL A 594 1.91 -27.73 -11.19
C VAL A 594 1.32 -28.74 -12.18
N LYS A 595 0.66 -29.78 -11.67
CA LYS A 595 -0.14 -30.75 -12.46
C LYS A 595 -1.57 -30.82 -11.91
N ALA A 596 -2.56 -31.00 -12.77
CA ALA A 596 -3.96 -31.18 -12.38
C ALA A 596 -4.32 -32.67 -12.25
N LYS A 597 -5.34 -32.96 -11.44
CA LYS A 597 -5.94 -34.30 -11.25
C LYS A 597 -7.45 -34.23 -11.34
N ASP A 598 -8.09 -35.21 -11.97
CA ASP A 598 -9.55 -35.35 -12.03
C ASP A 598 -10.10 -36.29 -10.93
N ALA A 599 -11.40 -36.60 -10.99
CA ALA A 599 -12.06 -37.51 -10.06
C ALA A 599 -11.68 -38.99 -10.27
N ALA A 600 -11.26 -39.35 -11.49
CA ALA A 600 -10.75 -40.67 -11.84
C ALA A 600 -9.25 -40.86 -11.50
N ASN A 601 -8.59 -39.81 -11.01
CA ASN A 601 -7.14 -39.69 -10.74
C ASN A 601 -6.25 -39.72 -12.00
N ASN A 602 -6.76 -39.37 -13.18
CA ASN A 602 -5.89 -39.07 -14.31
C ASN A 602 -5.13 -37.76 -14.03
N ILE A 603 -3.83 -37.71 -14.38
CA ILE A 603 -2.96 -36.57 -14.11
C ILE A 603 -2.55 -35.89 -15.42
N SER A 604 -2.65 -34.57 -15.46
CA SER A 604 -2.26 -33.76 -16.62
C SER A 604 -0.75 -33.82 -16.91
N SER A 605 -0.35 -33.35 -18.09
CA SER A 605 1.03 -32.91 -18.31
C SER A 605 1.40 -31.75 -17.36
N SER A 606 2.71 -31.52 -17.18
CA SER A 606 3.19 -30.43 -16.32
C SER A 606 2.87 -29.06 -16.94
N SER A 607 2.57 -28.09 -16.08
CA SER A 607 2.52 -26.68 -16.46
C SER A 607 3.86 -26.14 -16.96
N ASN A 608 3.89 -24.85 -17.31
CA ASN A 608 5.14 -24.09 -17.40
C ASN A 608 5.89 -24.08 -16.05
N THR A 609 7.21 -23.92 -16.11
CA THR A 609 8.06 -23.74 -14.93
C THR A 609 8.24 -22.25 -14.64
N VAL A 610 8.03 -21.85 -13.38
CA VAL A 610 8.43 -20.51 -12.88
C VAL A 610 9.72 -20.63 -12.09
N ASN A 611 10.71 -19.78 -12.40
CA ASN A 611 11.96 -19.68 -11.66
C ASN A 611 11.92 -18.43 -10.78
N VAL A 612 12.34 -18.55 -9.52
CA VAL A 612 12.38 -17.45 -8.57
C VAL A 612 13.69 -17.43 -7.82
N THR A 613 14.13 -16.22 -7.45
CA THR A 613 15.23 -16.00 -6.50
C THR A 613 14.64 -15.34 -5.28
N THR A 614 14.78 -15.96 -4.10
CA THR A 614 14.37 -15.34 -2.84
C THR A 614 15.19 -14.09 -2.55
N LEU A 615 14.60 -13.14 -1.82
CA LEU A 615 15.29 -11.89 -1.49
C LEU A 615 16.55 -12.16 -0.65
N ALA A 616 17.52 -11.24 -0.76
CA ALA A 616 18.68 -11.23 0.13
C ALA A 616 18.28 -10.68 1.52
N ASN A 617 19.03 -11.07 2.55
CA ASN A 617 18.94 -10.45 3.86
C ASN A 617 19.46 -9.01 3.78
N THR A 618 18.66 -8.04 4.20
CA THR A 618 19.07 -6.64 4.35
C THR A 618 19.48 -6.44 5.79
N ILE A 619 20.79 -6.40 6.05
CA ILE A 619 21.35 -6.23 7.39
C ILE A 619 21.60 -4.74 7.64
N SER A 620 20.96 -4.19 8.68
CA SER A 620 21.17 -2.80 9.12
C SER A 620 21.66 -2.78 10.55
N TYR A 621 22.73 -2.06 10.81
CA TYR A 621 23.29 -1.88 12.15
C TYR A 621 22.81 -0.55 12.76
N CYS A 622 22.67 -0.52 14.08
CA CYS A 622 22.32 0.70 14.80
C CYS A 622 23.39 1.80 14.65
N SER A 623 22.95 3.06 14.65
CA SER A 623 23.83 4.23 14.66
C SER A 623 24.58 4.37 15.98
N THR A 624 25.84 4.79 15.92
CA THR A 624 26.73 4.96 17.07
C THR A 624 27.83 5.96 16.75
N LYS A 625 28.32 6.74 17.72
CA LYS A 625 29.48 7.63 17.57
C LYS A 625 29.93 8.25 18.89
N GLY A 626 31.17 8.72 18.95
CA GLY A 626 31.60 9.75 19.89
C GLY A 626 31.31 11.17 19.36
N ASN A 627 31.00 12.11 20.24
CA ASN A 627 30.76 13.51 19.86
C ASN A 627 32.04 14.36 19.87
N ASN A 628 33.12 13.90 20.52
CA ASN A 628 34.37 14.64 20.63
C ASN A 628 35.56 13.68 20.59
N VAL A 629 36.43 13.88 19.61
CA VAL A 629 37.68 13.13 19.39
C VAL A 629 38.92 14.02 19.47
N ASN A 630 38.77 15.26 19.95
CA ASN A 630 39.88 16.23 19.99
C ASN A 630 40.96 15.84 21.01
N TYR A 631 40.60 15.04 22.00
CA TYR A 631 41.46 14.69 23.11
C TYR A 631 41.95 13.24 23.03
N GLU A 632 41.08 12.34 22.59
CA GLU A 632 41.32 10.90 22.44
C GLU A 632 40.63 10.36 21.18
N TRP A 633 41.22 9.33 20.58
CA TRP A 633 40.69 8.63 19.41
C TRP A 633 41.22 7.19 19.37
N ILE A 634 40.59 6.32 18.59
CA ILE A 634 41.12 4.99 18.28
C ILE A 634 42.31 5.22 17.33
N ASP A 635 43.52 4.86 17.78
CA ASP A 635 44.76 5.12 17.03
C ASP A 635 45.09 4.01 16.04
N ASN A 636 44.88 2.74 16.42
CA ASN A 636 45.18 1.62 15.54
C ASN A 636 44.43 0.33 15.89
N ILE A 637 43.94 -0.36 14.85
CA ILE A 637 43.30 -1.69 14.93
C ILE A 637 44.06 -2.70 14.09
N VAL A 638 44.50 -3.79 14.72
CA VAL A 638 45.17 -4.92 14.05
C VAL A 638 44.41 -6.22 14.34
N ILE A 639 43.92 -6.87 13.28
CA ILE A 639 43.15 -8.11 13.41
C ILE A 639 43.07 -8.85 12.07
N GLY A 640 43.34 -10.17 12.05
CA GLY A 640 43.08 -11.04 10.89
C GLY A 640 43.63 -10.54 9.55
N GLY A 641 44.76 -9.83 9.55
CA GLY A 641 45.39 -9.23 8.36
C GLY A 641 45.04 -7.76 8.10
N ILE A 642 44.12 -7.17 8.84
CA ILE A 642 43.95 -5.71 8.94
C ILE A 642 45.08 -5.17 9.83
N SER A 643 45.70 -4.07 9.41
CA SER A 643 46.40 -3.14 10.28
C SER A 643 46.07 -1.72 9.82
N ASN A 644 45.18 -1.07 10.56
CA ASN A 644 44.62 0.23 10.22
C ASN A 644 44.98 1.25 11.31
N ALA A 645 45.85 2.19 10.97
CA ALA A 645 46.19 3.33 11.83
C ALA A 645 45.32 4.52 11.44
N THR A 646 44.62 5.10 12.41
CA THR A 646 43.56 6.10 12.22
C THR A 646 43.74 7.30 13.16
N SER A 647 43.58 8.50 12.62
CA SER A 647 43.51 9.72 13.42
C SER A 647 42.07 10.04 13.79
N ALA A 648 41.86 10.96 14.73
CA ALA A 648 40.55 11.54 15.05
C ALA A 648 39.70 11.81 13.79
N ASN A 649 38.60 11.05 13.61
CA ASN A 649 37.82 11.00 12.37
C ASN A 649 36.37 11.50 12.53
N GLY A 650 36.11 12.35 13.55
CA GLY A 650 34.77 12.88 13.82
C GLY A 650 33.89 11.95 14.65
N GLY A 651 34.46 10.90 15.25
CA GLY A 651 33.83 10.06 16.27
C GLY A 651 33.12 8.82 15.76
N TYR A 652 33.00 8.65 14.43
CA TYR A 652 32.64 7.40 13.79
C TYR A 652 33.44 7.19 12.50
N GLY A 653 34.17 6.08 12.42
CA GLY A 653 34.89 5.64 11.23
C GLY A 653 34.26 4.41 10.59
N ASP A 654 33.88 4.50 9.31
CA ASP A 654 33.48 3.34 8.51
C ASP A 654 34.68 2.82 7.70
N PHE A 655 35.22 1.68 8.12
CA PHE A 655 36.34 1.00 7.48
C PHE A 655 35.93 -0.37 6.91
N THR A 656 34.66 -0.53 6.53
CA THR A 656 34.13 -1.83 6.10
C THR A 656 34.59 -2.29 4.73
N SER A 657 35.31 -1.43 4.00
CA SER A 657 36.12 -1.84 2.85
C SER A 657 37.32 -2.72 3.23
N LEU A 658 37.74 -2.72 4.50
CA LEU A 658 38.81 -3.56 5.02
C LEU A 658 38.22 -4.85 5.62
N THR A 659 38.82 -5.99 5.26
CA THR A 659 38.33 -7.32 5.68
C THR A 659 39.41 -8.08 6.45
N ALA A 660 39.08 -8.47 7.69
CA ALA A 660 39.90 -9.38 8.49
C ALA A 660 39.45 -10.84 8.28
N ASN A 661 40.38 -11.77 8.06
CA ASN A 661 40.09 -13.19 7.97
C ASN A 661 40.27 -13.87 9.33
N LEU A 662 39.19 -14.45 9.86
CA LEU A 662 39.17 -15.06 11.19
C LEU A 662 38.79 -16.55 11.10
N PRO A 663 39.71 -17.48 11.38
CA PRO A 663 39.35 -18.88 11.54
C PRO A 663 38.50 -19.09 12.80
N TYR A 664 37.78 -20.22 12.85
CA TYR A 664 37.15 -20.66 14.10
C TYR A 664 38.18 -20.94 15.19
N GLY A 665 37.82 -20.70 16.45
CA GLY A 665 38.72 -20.82 17.58
C GLY A 665 39.52 -19.55 17.86
N ASN A 666 40.74 -19.70 18.35
CA ASN A 666 41.51 -18.60 18.93
C ASN A 666 41.98 -17.59 17.88
N ASN A 667 41.67 -16.32 18.14
CA ASN A 667 42.07 -15.15 17.37
C ASN A 667 42.62 -14.08 18.32
N THR A 668 43.28 -13.07 17.74
CA THR A 668 43.84 -11.95 18.48
C THR A 668 43.48 -10.64 17.79
N ILE A 669 43.07 -9.66 18.59
CA ILE A 669 42.93 -8.26 18.19
C ILE A 669 43.93 -7.42 18.97
N ILE A 670 44.45 -6.38 18.33
CA ILE A 670 45.30 -5.39 18.97
C ILE A 670 44.71 -4.02 18.72
N VAL A 671 44.51 -3.26 19.78
CA VAL A 671 43.95 -1.91 19.78
C VAL A 671 44.91 -0.93 20.44
N SER A 672 44.90 0.33 20.06
CA SER A 672 45.59 1.40 20.79
C SER A 672 44.79 2.69 20.76
N ALA A 673 44.94 3.49 21.83
CA ALA A 673 44.39 4.84 21.92
C ALA A 673 45.41 5.88 21.48
N GLY A 674 44.94 6.89 20.77
CA GLY A 674 45.65 8.14 20.52
C GLY A 674 45.22 9.19 21.54
N PHE A 675 46.16 10.02 21.99
CA PHE A 675 45.87 11.14 22.89
C PHE A 675 46.57 12.40 22.41
N SER A 676 45.87 13.53 22.51
CA SER A 676 46.42 14.85 22.19
C SER A 676 47.53 15.31 23.16
N SER A 677 47.54 14.80 24.39
CA SER A 677 48.50 15.17 25.43
C SER A 677 48.86 13.99 26.34
N SER A 678 48.29 13.93 27.55
CA SER A 678 48.47 12.81 28.48
C SER A 678 47.42 11.73 28.23
N SER A 679 47.73 10.48 28.60
CA SER A 679 46.78 9.39 28.48
C SER A 679 45.70 9.45 29.57
N TYR A 680 44.47 9.13 29.17
CA TYR A 680 43.31 8.99 30.05
C TYR A 680 42.86 7.53 30.09
N THR A 681 42.10 7.16 31.12
CA THR A 681 41.47 5.83 31.16
C THR A 681 40.34 5.76 30.15
N GLU A 682 40.58 5.01 29.08
CA GLU A 682 39.59 4.70 28.05
C GLU A 682 39.02 3.32 28.25
N TYR A 683 37.69 3.21 28.08
CA TYR A 683 36.97 1.94 28.13
C TYR A 683 36.73 1.42 26.72
N TRP A 684 37.04 0.15 26.51
CA TRP A 684 36.99 -0.52 25.22
C TRP A 684 35.95 -1.62 25.23
N LYS A 685 35.14 -1.65 24.17
CA LYS A 685 34.37 -2.84 23.80
C LYS A 685 34.45 -3.12 22.30
N VAL A 686 34.46 -4.40 21.95
CA VAL A 686 34.45 -4.85 20.56
C VAL A 686 33.43 -5.96 20.39
N TRP A 687 32.63 -5.89 19.33
CA TRP A 687 31.63 -6.91 18.98
C TRP A 687 31.83 -7.43 17.56
N ILE A 688 31.50 -8.70 17.33
CA ILE A 688 31.39 -9.31 15.99
C ILE A 688 30.01 -9.95 15.87
N ASP A 689 29.22 -9.51 14.89
CA ASP A 689 27.89 -10.07 14.59
C ASP A 689 28.04 -11.49 13.99
N PHE A 690 28.18 -12.48 14.86
CA PHE A 690 28.48 -13.87 14.51
C PHE A 690 27.29 -14.56 13.85
N ASN A 691 26.07 -14.13 14.16
CA ASN A 691 24.84 -14.71 13.63
C ASN A 691 24.29 -13.96 12.39
N LYS A 692 24.93 -12.84 12.00
CA LYS A 692 24.61 -12.00 10.84
C LYS A 692 23.20 -11.44 10.85
N ASN A 693 22.70 -11.08 12.03
CA ASN A 693 21.33 -10.57 12.19
C ASN A 693 21.26 -9.03 12.21
N GLY A 694 22.39 -8.32 12.21
CA GLY A 694 22.44 -6.85 12.24
C GLY A 694 22.41 -6.23 13.62
N THR A 695 22.36 -7.03 14.68
CA THR A 695 22.48 -6.59 16.07
C THR A 695 23.79 -7.11 16.67
N PHE A 696 24.24 -6.44 17.74
CA PHE A 696 25.42 -6.86 18.50
C PHE A 696 24.97 -7.29 19.88
N GLU A 697 24.85 -8.59 20.11
CA GLU A 697 24.43 -9.12 21.40
C GLU A 697 25.59 -9.23 22.40
N SER A 698 25.26 -9.43 23.69
CA SER A 698 26.27 -9.67 24.72
C SER A 698 27.09 -10.94 24.46
N SER A 699 26.54 -11.93 23.75
CA SER A 699 27.26 -13.15 23.33
C SER A 699 28.27 -12.91 22.21
N GLU A 700 28.23 -11.73 21.60
CA GLU A 700 29.04 -11.34 20.45
C GLU A 700 30.14 -10.34 20.83
N GLU A 701 30.18 -9.94 22.11
CA GLU A 701 31.24 -9.13 22.68
C GLU A 701 32.53 -9.96 22.77
N ILE A 702 33.56 -9.53 22.05
CA ILE A 702 34.86 -10.20 22.00
C ILE A 702 35.94 -9.48 22.81
N VAL A 703 35.74 -8.21 23.18
CA VAL A 703 36.65 -7.44 24.04
C VAL A 703 35.83 -6.60 25.01
N SER A 704 36.29 -6.56 26.27
CA SER A 704 35.75 -5.69 27.32
C SER A 704 36.86 -5.30 28.30
N GLY A 705 37.08 -4.01 28.53
CA GLY A 705 38.02 -3.57 29.56
C GLY A 705 38.32 -2.08 29.48
N SER A 706 39.36 -1.65 30.19
CA SER A 706 39.81 -0.26 30.19
C SER A 706 41.31 -0.15 30.35
N SER A 707 41.92 0.89 29.78
CA SER A 707 43.36 1.14 29.91
C SER A 707 43.66 2.64 29.88
N SER A 708 44.67 3.05 30.65
CA SER A 708 45.19 4.43 30.67
C SER A 708 46.44 4.60 29.82
N SER A 709 46.57 3.83 28.76
CA SER A 709 47.80 3.70 27.96
C SER A 709 47.57 4.05 26.49
N SER A 710 48.53 4.76 25.90
CA SER A 710 48.64 4.97 24.45
C SER A 710 49.41 3.85 23.74
N GLY A 711 49.86 2.85 24.51
CA GLY A 711 50.52 1.66 24.02
C GLY A 711 49.54 0.71 23.33
N ASN A 712 50.09 -0.38 22.80
CA ASN A 712 49.27 -1.39 22.17
C ASN A 712 48.71 -2.33 23.22
N LEU A 713 47.41 -2.57 23.11
CA LEU A 713 46.64 -3.45 23.96
C LEU A 713 46.23 -4.67 23.14
N SER A 714 46.71 -5.85 23.52
CA SER A 714 46.30 -7.09 22.86
C SER A 714 45.12 -7.73 23.57
N TYR A 715 44.30 -8.51 22.87
CA TYR A 715 43.26 -9.32 23.48
C TYR A 715 43.04 -10.58 22.64
N THR A 716 43.02 -11.76 23.28
CA THR A 716 42.61 -13.00 22.63
C THR A 716 41.13 -13.26 22.83
N PHE A 717 40.48 -13.69 21.76
CA PHE A 717 39.09 -14.10 21.77
C PHE A 717 38.91 -15.36 20.93
N SER A 718 37.80 -16.06 21.13
CA SER A 718 37.47 -17.26 20.36
C SER A 718 36.29 -16.98 19.44
N VAL A 719 36.43 -17.31 18.16
CA VAL A 719 35.30 -17.33 17.21
C VAL A 719 34.58 -18.68 17.39
N PRO A 720 33.32 -18.69 17.86
CA PRO A 720 32.62 -19.94 18.16
C PRO A 720 32.29 -20.71 16.88
N THR A 721 32.22 -22.04 16.95
CA THR A 721 31.82 -22.89 15.82
C THR A 721 30.36 -22.68 15.38
N SER A 722 29.55 -22.03 16.21
CA SER A 722 28.19 -21.61 15.88
C SER A 722 28.12 -20.32 15.06
N ALA A 723 29.24 -19.60 14.89
CA ALA A 723 29.27 -18.39 14.04
C ALA A 723 29.03 -18.77 12.57
N LEU A 724 28.24 -17.97 11.86
CA LEU A 724 27.95 -18.19 10.45
C LEU A 724 29.17 -17.81 9.59
N SER A 725 29.59 -18.72 8.71
CA SER A 725 30.74 -18.50 7.82
C SER A 725 30.52 -17.35 6.82
N GLY A 726 31.60 -16.74 6.34
CA GLY A 726 31.58 -15.63 5.39
C GLY A 726 31.64 -14.25 6.05
N THR A 727 31.36 -13.19 5.29
CA THR A 727 31.51 -11.81 5.76
C THR A 727 30.43 -11.37 6.75
N THR A 728 30.80 -10.60 7.77
CA THR A 728 29.93 -9.92 8.74
C THR A 728 30.63 -8.66 9.31
N ARG A 729 29.94 -7.89 10.15
CA ARG A 729 30.44 -6.64 10.76
C ARG A 729 31.15 -6.91 12.09
N MET A 730 32.27 -6.22 12.29
CA MET A 730 32.87 -5.98 13.59
C MET A 730 32.77 -4.50 13.95
N ARG A 731 32.50 -4.20 15.23
CA ARG A 731 32.45 -2.85 15.77
C ARG A 731 33.43 -2.70 16.93
N VAL A 732 34.27 -1.68 16.88
CA VAL A 732 35.22 -1.31 17.93
C VAL A 732 34.77 0.03 18.53
N SER A 733 34.55 0.09 19.83
CA SER A 733 34.14 1.31 20.53
C SER A 733 35.07 1.62 21.69
N MET A 734 35.53 2.88 21.74
CA MET A 734 36.37 3.43 22.79
C MET A 734 35.67 4.65 23.40
N LYS A 735 35.53 4.70 24.72
CA LYS A 735 34.79 5.75 25.41
C LYS A 735 35.45 6.16 26.73
N TRP A 736 35.46 7.46 26.99
CA TRP A 736 35.95 8.01 28.25
C TRP A 736 34.96 7.78 29.40
N ASN A 737 35.48 7.44 30.59
CA ASN A 737 34.77 7.42 31.89
C ASN A 737 33.61 6.40 32.05
N ALA A 738 33.31 5.56 31.06
CA ALA A 738 32.39 4.43 31.21
C ALA A 738 32.51 3.42 30.05
N ALA A 739 32.13 2.17 30.29
CA ALA A 739 32.02 1.16 29.24
C ALA A 739 31.01 1.60 28.16
N PRO A 740 31.37 1.57 26.86
CA PRO A 740 30.45 1.87 25.78
C PRO A 740 29.44 0.74 25.56
N SER A 741 28.30 1.06 24.96
CA SER A 741 27.38 0.07 24.38
C SER A 741 27.41 0.13 22.84
N ALA A 742 26.99 -0.96 22.18
CA ALA A 742 27.14 -1.09 20.73
C ALA A 742 26.35 -0.04 19.92
N CYS A 743 25.27 0.50 20.49
CA CYS A 743 24.29 1.38 19.83
C CYS A 743 24.12 2.71 20.57
N GLU A 744 25.22 3.44 20.78
CA GLU A 744 25.22 4.62 21.64
C GLU A 744 25.87 5.83 20.99
N THR A 745 25.38 7.02 21.32
CA THR A 745 26.13 8.26 21.10
C THR A 745 26.65 8.77 22.43
N PHE A 746 27.96 8.98 22.55
CA PHE A 746 28.60 9.39 23.80
C PHE A 746 29.49 10.62 23.63
N SER A 747 29.82 11.29 24.73
CA SER A 747 30.44 12.62 24.70
C SER A 747 31.88 12.64 24.19
N TYR A 748 32.70 11.65 24.58
CA TYR A 748 34.16 11.63 24.42
C TYR A 748 34.63 10.22 24.04
N GLY A 749 35.43 10.10 22.97
CA GLY A 749 35.88 8.84 22.38
C GLY A 749 35.37 8.63 20.95
N GLU A 750 35.41 7.40 20.46
CA GLU A 750 35.22 7.05 19.05
C GLU A 750 34.67 5.64 18.83
N VAL A 751 34.05 5.43 17.68
CA VAL A 751 33.64 4.10 17.20
C VAL A 751 34.17 3.86 15.79
N GLU A 752 34.65 2.66 15.52
CA GLU A 752 35.07 2.22 14.19
C GLU A 752 34.42 0.89 13.80
N ASP A 753 33.98 0.78 12.56
CA ASP A 753 33.37 -0.43 11.99
C ASP A 753 34.25 -1.06 10.91
N TYR A 754 34.36 -2.40 10.91
CA TYR A 754 35.18 -3.18 9.99
C TYR A 754 34.42 -4.41 9.46
N THR A 755 34.86 -4.96 8.32
CA THR A 755 34.36 -6.26 7.85
C THR A 755 35.24 -7.38 8.38
N VAL A 756 34.65 -8.50 8.81
CA VAL A 756 35.37 -9.74 9.14
C VAL A 756 34.81 -10.89 8.30
N ASN A 757 35.66 -11.83 7.91
CA ASN A 757 35.31 -13.03 7.14
C ASN A 757 35.53 -14.28 8.01
N ILE A 758 34.43 -14.83 8.50
CA ILE A 758 34.40 -15.95 9.45
C ILE A 758 34.68 -17.28 8.72
N GLY A 759 35.58 -18.08 9.29
CA GLY A 759 35.97 -19.39 8.77
C GLY A 759 37.04 -19.32 7.67
N ALA A 760 37.51 -18.13 7.31
CA ALA A 760 38.63 -17.96 6.39
C ALA A 760 39.97 -18.21 7.10
N SER A 761 40.97 -18.74 6.37
CA SER A 761 42.31 -18.93 6.90
C SER A 761 42.88 -17.62 7.44
N ALA A 762 43.45 -17.66 8.65
CA ALA A 762 44.09 -16.50 9.27
C ALA A 762 45.13 -15.89 8.33
N LYS A 763 45.06 -14.57 8.13
CA LYS A 763 46.20 -13.79 7.64
C LYS A 763 47.00 -13.38 8.86
N GLY A 764 48.24 -13.88 8.95
CA GLY A 764 49.09 -13.69 10.12
C GLY A 764 49.28 -12.22 10.49
N LEU A 765 49.29 -11.95 11.80
CA LEU A 765 50.01 -10.81 12.37
C LEU A 765 51.49 -11.01 11.98
N GLY A 766 52.17 -10.00 11.46
CA GLY A 766 53.57 -10.12 11.04
C GLY A 766 54.45 -10.65 12.19
N ASP A 767 55.57 -11.30 11.86
CA ASP A 767 56.51 -11.88 12.84
C ASP A 767 56.83 -10.88 13.96
N ASN A 768 56.29 -11.04 15.18
CA ASN A 768 56.84 -10.45 16.41
C ASN A 768 56.26 -11.01 17.73
N ASN A 769 57.14 -10.99 18.73
CA ASN A 769 57.02 -11.42 20.13
C ASN A 769 56.01 -10.56 20.95
N ILE A 770 54.71 -10.67 20.67
CA ILE A 770 53.67 -10.10 21.53
C ILE A 770 53.23 -11.19 22.49
N THR A 771 53.32 -10.94 23.80
CA THR A 771 52.81 -11.89 24.80
C THR A 771 51.31 -11.67 24.88
N ILE A 772 50.50 -12.73 24.86
CA ILE A 772 49.04 -12.59 24.79
C ILE A 772 48.42 -13.49 25.84
N ASP A 773 47.81 -12.90 26.88
CA ASP A 773 47.26 -13.63 28.03
C ASP A 773 45.73 -13.48 28.19
N GLY A 774 45.06 -12.84 27.21
CA GLY A 774 43.60 -12.66 27.22
C GLY A 774 43.11 -11.46 28.01
N LYS A 775 43.97 -10.47 28.24
CA LYS A 775 43.62 -9.17 28.85
C LYS A 775 44.20 -8.03 28.03
N LEU A 776 43.56 -6.86 28.13
CA LEU A 776 44.08 -5.60 27.58
C LEU A 776 45.32 -5.16 28.37
N GLU A 777 46.48 -5.73 28.08
CA GLU A 777 47.77 -5.40 28.71
C GLU A 777 48.65 -4.53 27.80
N ASN A 778 49.58 -3.81 28.41
CA ASN A 778 50.51 -2.94 27.71
C ASN A 778 51.63 -3.76 27.06
N GLU A 779 51.47 -4.04 25.77
CA GLU A 779 52.45 -4.77 24.98
C GLU A 779 53.48 -3.85 24.32
N ALA A 780 54.55 -4.45 23.81
CA ALA A 780 55.54 -3.73 23.01
C ALA A 780 54.85 -3.03 21.81
N SER A 781 55.18 -1.76 21.60
CA SER A 781 54.64 -1.00 20.47
C SER A 781 54.94 -1.69 19.14
N ILE A 782 53.90 -2.02 18.39
CA ILE A 782 53.96 -2.56 17.03
C ILE A 782 54.60 -1.55 16.07
N PHE A 783 54.51 -0.25 16.41
CA PHE A 783 55.17 0.82 15.67
C PHE A 783 56.64 1.06 16.08
N ASN A 784 57.33 0.05 16.60
CA ASN A 784 58.79 0.08 16.74
C ASN A 784 59.43 -0.58 15.53
N ALA A 785 59.69 0.22 14.49
CA ALA A 785 60.40 -0.30 13.32
C ALA A 785 61.84 -0.71 13.69
N SER A 786 62.37 -1.76 13.08
CA SER A 786 63.82 -2.02 13.10
C SER A 786 64.37 -1.96 11.69
N VAL A 787 65.69 -1.75 11.55
CA VAL A 787 66.33 -1.66 10.24
C VAL A 787 67.51 -2.61 10.13
N SER A 788 67.54 -3.40 9.06
CA SER A 788 68.67 -4.27 8.75
C SER A 788 68.88 -4.44 7.24
N PRO A 789 70.13 -4.61 6.76
CA PRO A 789 71.37 -4.42 7.50
C PRO A 789 71.64 -2.93 7.76
N ASN A 790 72.27 -2.61 8.88
CA ASN A 790 72.78 -1.27 9.18
C ASN A 790 74.10 -1.43 9.96
N PRO A 791 75.27 -1.16 9.35
CA PRO A 791 75.49 -0.43 8.10
C PRO A 791 75.08 -1.17 6.81
N THR A 792 74.82 -0.43 5.72
CA THR A 792 74.50 -0.99 4.39
C THR A 792 75.26 -0.33 3.24
N ALA A 793 75.42 -1.04 2.12
CA ALA A 793 76.00 -0.52 0.88
C ALA A 793 74.96 -0.03 -0.15
N LYS A 794 73.73 -0.56 -0.15
CA LYS A 794 72.72 -0.23 -1.17
C LYS A 794 71.32 -0.10 -0.61
N THR A 795 70.85 -1.07 0.17
CA THR A 795 69.46 -1.12 0.64
C THR A 795 69.36 -1.37 2.13
N ILE A 796 68.33 -0.83 2.78
CA ILE A 796 67.92 -1.23 4.13
C ILE A 796 66.53 -1.84 4.05
N LYS A 797 66.27 -2.86 4.88
CA LYS A 797 64.91 -3.34 5.14
C LYS A 797 64.37 -2.70 6.41
N ILE A 798 63.12 -2.25 6.36
CA ILE A 798 62.33 -1.81 7.51
C ILE A 798 61.50 -2.99 7.97
N HIS A 799 61.69 -3.43 9.21
CA HIS A 799 60.84 -4.44 9.84
C HIS A 799 59.84 -3.71 10.72
N LEU A 800 58.59 -3.64 10.29
CA LEU A 800 57.46 -3.25 11.12
C LEU A 800 56.88 -4.51 11.79
N GLY A 801 56.23 -4.36 12.94
CA GLY A 801 55.59 -5.49 13.61
C GLY A 801 54.28 -5.93 12.96
N ASP A 802 53.82 -5.23 11.93
CA ASP A 802 52.64 -5.52 11.16
C ASP A 802 52.78 -5.04 9.70
N ASN A 803 51.70 -5.18 8.92
CA ASN A 803 51.66 -4.79 7.52
C ASN A 803 51.08 -3.38 7.30
N ARG A 804 51.15 -2.48 8.30
CA ARG A 804 50.56 -1.14 8.16
C ARG A 804 51.28 -0.33 7.09
N ASN A 805 50.55 0.59 6.46
CA ASN A 805 51.16 1.57 5.57
C ASN A 805 51.98 2.58 6.39
N ALA A 806 53.22 2.85 5.97
CA ALA A 806 54.06 3.88 6.58
C ALA A 806 54.78 4.70 5.50
N SER A 807 55.18 5.90 5.87
CA SER A 807 56.09 6.76 5.13
C SER A 807 57.46 6.78 5.76
N PHE A 808 58.49 7.18 5.01
CA PHE A 808 59.81 7.39 5.55
C PHE A 808 60.42 8.70 5.05
N LYS A 809 61.34 9.25 5.85
CA LYS A 809 62.16 10.43 5.56
C LYS A 809 63.58 10.16 6.03
N ILE A 810 64.56 10.37 5.17
CA ILE A 810 65.99 10.28 5.50
C ILE A 810 66.57 11.68 5.46
N SER A 811 67.26 12.06 6.53
CA SER A 811 67.88 13.38 6.67
C SER A 811 69.36 13.28 7.04
N THR A 812 70.14 14.30 6.71
CA THR A 812 71.51 14.48 7.22
C THR A 812 71.49 14.74 8.72
N LEU A 813 72.65 14.67 9.39
CA LEU A 813 72.79 15.07 10.80
C LEU A 813 72.48 16.56 11.05
N THR A 814 72.51 17.39 10.02
CA THR A 814 72.11 18.81 10.07
C THR A 814 70.62 19.03 9.80
N GLY A 815 69.83 17.96 9.62
CA GLY A 815 68.38 18.03 9.44
C GLY A 815 67.89 18.21 8.00
N GLN A 816 68.78 18.26 7.01
CA GLN A 816 68.38 18.36 5.59
C GLN A 816 67.81 17.02 5.11
N THR A 817 66.57 17.01 4.63
CA THR A 817 65.96 15.82 4.00
C THR A 817 66.64 15.52 2.66
N VAL A 818 67.09 14.27 2.49
CA VAL A 818 67.80 13.78 1.30
C VAL A 818 67.06 12.67 0.56
N LEU A 819 66.09 12.00 1.20
CA LEU A 819 65.20 11.03 0.58
C LEU A 819 63.90 10.94 1.37
N ASN A 820 62.76 10.75 0.72
CA ASN A 820 61.50 10.42 1.38
C ASN A 820 60.65 9.54 0.46
N GLY A 821 59.61 8.90 1.01
CA GLY A 821 58.71 8.07 0.23
C GLY A 821 57.77 7.23 1.10
N LYS A 822 57.02 6.33 0.46
CA LYS A 822 56.24 5.30 1.15
C LYS A 822 57.10 4.06 1.38
N VAL A 823 56.88 3.37 2.49
CA VAL A 823 57.50 2.06 2.76
C VAL A 823 56.77 1.02 1.91
N THR A 824 57.25 0.81 0.68
CA THR A 824 56.74 -0.24 -0.22
C THR A 824 57.66 -1.45 -0.16
N HIS A 825 57.13 -2.66 0.05
CA HIS A 825 57.90 -3.91 0.14
C HIS A 825 58.99 -3.93 1.24
N HIS A 826 58.81 -3.15 2.30
CA HIS A 826 59.70 -3.13 3.46
C HIS A 826 61.18 -2.85 3.13
N THR A 827 61.51 -2.29 1.96
CA THR A 827 62.90 -2.05 1.52
C THR A 827 63.07 -0.62 1.00
N ILE A 828 64.13 0.07 1.42
CA ILE A 828 64.51 1.40 0.93
C ILE A 828 65.84 1.29 0.18
N ASP A 829 65.87 1.81 -1.05
CA ASP A 829 67.09 1.97 -1.83
C ASP A 829 67.81 3.28 -1.47
N LEU A 830 69.08 3.13 -1.06
CA LEU A 830 69.98 4.20 -0.66
C LEU A 830 71.12 4.39 -1.68
N SER A 831 71.06 3.75 -2.85
CA SER A 831 72.13 3.77 -3.85
C SER A 831 72.51 5.19 -4.32
N ASN A 832 71.57 6.13 -4.29
CA ASN A 832 71.78 7.52 -4.68
C ASN A 832 72.31 8.43 -3.55
N LEU A 833 72.48 7.89 -2.33
CA LEU A 833 73.05 8.65 -1.20
C LEU A 833 74.57 8.45 -1.14
N LYS A 834 75.29 9.55 -0.82
CA LYS A 834 76.74 9.50 -0.56
C LYS A 834 77.02 8.68 0.71
N ASN A 835 78.23 8.12 0.80
CA ASN A 835 78.68 7.45 2.01
C ASN A 835 78.65 8.41 3.21
N GLY A 836 78.11 7.95 4.33
CA GLY A 836 77.89 8.81 5.49
C GLY A 836 76.85 8.28 6.47
N VAL A 837 76.57 9.12 7.45
CA VAL A 837 75.62 8.86 8.53
C VAL A 837 74.36 9.69 8.29
N TYR A 838 73.21 9.04 8.33
CA TYR A 838 71.90 9.66 8.13
C TYR A 838 70.94 9.29 9.28
N ILE A 839 69.88 10.07 9.40
CA ILE A 839 68.76 9.81 10.29
C ILE A 839 67.58 9.36 9.43
N LEU A 840 67.14 8.11 9.61
CA LEU A 840 65.89 7.60 9.07
C LEU A 840 64.78 7.87 10.08
N GLU A 841 63.72 8.51 9.63
CA GLU A 841 62.44 8.62 10.30
C GLU A 841 61.41 7.80 9.52
N VAL A 842 60.66 6.93 10.20
CA VAL A 842 59.53 6.16 9.66
C VAL A 842 58.27 6.61 10.39
N ASN A 843 57.20 6.94 9.67
CA ASN A 843 56.03 7.60 10.22
C ASN A 843 54.74 7.01 9.62
N ASP A 844 53.78 6.57 10.45
CA ASP A 844 52.46 6.03 10.03
C ASP A 844 51.34 7.09 10.04
N SER A 845 51.71 8.36 10.04
CA SER A 845 50.88 9.57 10.20
C SER A 845 50.59 9.96 11.65
N GLN A 846 50.88 9.09 12.62
CA GLN A 846 50.61 9.36 14.05
C GLN A 846 51.86 9.19 14.90
N LYS A 847 52.53 8.05 14.78
CA LYS A 847 53.75 7.73 15.50
C LYS A 847 54.93 7.86 14.55
N SER A 848 56.09 8.22 15.09
CA SER A 848 57.35 8.30 14.35
C SER A 848 58.44 7.50 15.04
N PHE A 849 59.10 6.63 14.28
CA PHE A 849 60.30 5.92 14.71
C PHE A 849 61.52 6.56 14.06
N THR A 850 62.56 6.85 14.84
CA THR A 850 63.80 7.42 14.30
C THR A 850 65.01 6.51 14.57
N LYS A 851 65.83 6.27 13.55
CA LYS A 851 67.07 5.49 13.68
C LYS A 851 68.21 6.09 12.89
N LYS A 852 69.40 6.07 13.51
CA LYS A 852 70.66 6.36 12.83
C LYS A 852 71.01 5.21 11.86
N ILE A 853 71.19 5.52 10.59
CA ILE A 853 71.63 4.57 9.55
C ILE A 853 72.99 4.98 8.97
N ILE A 854 73.78 3.99 8.56
CA ILE A 854 75.13 4.19 8.02
C ILE A 854 75.18 3.64 6.59
N LYS A 855 75.41 4.53 5.61
CA LYS A 855 75.69 4.19 4.21
C LYS A 855 77.20 4.07 4.02
N LYS A 856 77.66 2.86 3.66
CA LYS A 856 79.07 2.54 3.36
C LYS A 856 79.34 2.50 1.88
#